data_AF-A0A3M1TPV4-F1
#
_entry.id   AF-A0A3M1TPV4-F1
#
_cell.length_a   1.000
_cell.length_b   1.000
_cell.length_c   1.000
_cell.angle_alpha   90.00
_cell.angle_beta   90.00
_cell.angle_gamma   90.00
#
_symmetry.space_group_name_H-M   'P 1'
#
loop_
_entity.id
_entity.type
_entity.pdbx_description
1 polymer ?
#
loop_
_entity_poly.entity_id
_entity_poly.type
_entity_poly.pdbx_seq_one_letter_code
_entity_poly.pdbx_strand_id
1 'polypeptide(L)'
;MIQRPMARTAATLGSAAAIALPALLAAGCSDSGGGHAVAGSTAAGSTAAGSTAAGSTAAGSGSGAGGGVSPVGPLHRKALDFEQLMQAQHLGLGQVQDVEVTGGQVRRLGHGPSRVLWTGFYAASQAMRYRATQDPDALASLERALWTLHDLAEIVGVPGVIARGYDLPSIETQGYPASGRFAGYNYNPGKPSRDQYTGWFYGVAQGFAHVQDPALRQALQRDVAAICDRLMANNLEMKAPWGPNGQVITFFDLKPTGFYQNQITPQAWATVDDFPLNLIARSVPYDPQLAAAIANAQIPPIRAGEALRAVFFFTVAAEVTGDPRYAAYKDRLLHQEGYADVLDKYLTILDDLLHGYNLPVVEDTLRQLFRALGDILQAYLVARGQNQLVTQVLVPLLSGTIANWLSAAVVDVIAWIQDPNNAGKLQRVMQFGQLLATVLGLVGQQQLAADITNFITSYGQHLSRQGLIDFSDTVRSHLGTNLTYMPLGQLYAMETNPTVKALYGRLIDRYHGYIAGDHNAVANLVHYAYGPQPNPNDRPHVVEALQRYPVDLSMREVDHSNDPGLVVSPWPDRFGRVGNRALVPHYFPIDQRAPDVFPWRGHPRQIKSGTNRPDLKVAPLGYLFPYWMARDLGIIGPAD
;
A
#
# COMPACT_ATOMS: atom_id res chain seq x y z
N MET A 1 52.27 22.31 -22.56
CA MET A 1 52.79 21.37 -21.55
C MET A 1 51.62 20.98 -20.66
N ILE A 2 51.12 19.76 -20.54
CA ILE A 2 51.38 18.47 -21.16
C ILE A 2 49.99 17.87 -21.41
N GLN A 3 49.75 17.46 -22.66
CA GLN A 3 48.60 16.64 -23.05
C GLN A 3 48.75 15.20 -22.53
N ARG A 4 47.60 14.57 -22.25
CA ARG A 4 47.21 13.14 -22.40
C ARG A 4 46.60 12.52 -21.12
N PRO A 5 45.72 11.51 -21.23
CA PRO A 5 44.59 11.43 -22.17
C PRO A 5 43.30 10.89 -21.51
N MET A 6 42.20 11.07 -22.25
CA MET A 6 40.98 10.25 -22.18
C MET A 6 41.30 8.75 -22.05
N ALA A 7 40.87 8.10 -20.97
CA ALA A 7 40.72 6.63 -20.90
C ALA A 7 40.00 6.18 -19.61
N ARG A 8 38.70 6.46 -19.43
CA ARG A 8 37.83 5.76 -18.46
C ARG A 8 36.36 5.82 -18.91
N THR A 9 36.02 5.14 -20.00
CA THR A 9 34.64 5.16 -20.51
C THR A 9 34.12 3.82 -21.00
N ALA A 10 34.82 2.71 -20.74
CA ALA A 10 34.44 1.39 -21.29
C ALA A 10 34.04 0.32 -20.26
N ALA A 11 34.15 0.58 -18.96
CA ALA A 11 33.88 -0.45 -17.95
C ALA A 11 32.48 -0.38 -17.32
N THR A 12 31.79 0.75 -17.39
CA THR A 12 30.66 1.11 -16.50
C THR A 12 29.34 0.37 -16.72
N LEU A 13 29.31 -0.68 -17.55
CA LEU A 13 28.05 -1.11 -18.19
C LEU A 13 27.69 -2.59 -18.04
N GLY A 14 28.60 -3.47 -17.64
CA GLY A 14 28.24 -4.89 -17.37
C GLY A 14 27.32 -5.11 -16.15
N SER A 15 26.98 -4.05 -15.42
CA SER A 15 26.42 -4.08 -14.07
C SER A 15 24.89 -4.18 -14.00
N ALA A 16 24.14 -3.63 -14.97
CA ALA A 16 22.70 -3.39 -14.79
C ALA A 16 21.84 -4.68 -14.74
N ALA A 17 22.25 -5.75 -15.44
CA ALA A 17 21.50 -7.00 -15.52
C ALA A 17 21.81 -8.00 -14.39
N ALA A 18 22.94 -7.86 -13.70
CA ALA A 18 23.36 -8.78 -12.64
C ALA A 18 22.72 -8.47 -11.27
N ILE A 19 22.04 -7.33 -11.19
CA ILE A 19 21.56 -6.69 -9.97
C ILE A 19 20.28 -7.34 -9.44
N ALA A 20 19.46 -7.98 -10.27
CA ALA A 20 18.04 -8.05 -9.93
C ALA A 20 17.75 -8.84 -8.64
N LEU A 21 18.31 -10.02 -8.37
CA LEU A 21 17.94 -10.75 -7.13
C LEU A 21 18.67 -10.25 -5.86
N PRO A 22 20.01 -10.12 -5.84
CA PRO A 22 20.70 -9.58 -4.66
C PRO A 22 20.34 -8.12 -4.40
N ALA A 23 20.01 -7.32 -5.41
CA ALA A 23 19.52 -5.96 -5.23
C ALA A 23 17.99 -5.85 -5.10
N LEU A 24 17.19 -6.84 -5.53
CA LEU A 24 15.79 -6.97 -5.04
C LEU A 24 15.82 -7.12 -3.52
N LEU A 25 16.72 -7.96 -3.03
CA LEU A 25 16.89 -8.22 -1.61
C LEU A 25 17.62 -7.05 -0.89
N ALA A 26 18.61 -6.39 -1.51
CA ALA A 26 19.37 -5.30 -0.89
C ALA A 26 18.75 -3.90 -1.05
N ALA A 27 17.98 -3.64 -2.11
CA ALA A 27 17.36 -2.33 -2.32
C ALA A 27 16.03 -2.16 -1.57
N GLY A 28 15.38 -3.26 -1.20
CA GLY A 28 14.37 -3.25 -0.13
C GLY A 28 14.90 -2.67 1.19
N CYS A 29 16.22 -2.59 1.34
CA CYS A 29 16.94 -2.11 2.51
C CYS A 29 17.47 -0.66 2.38
N SER A 30 17.26 0.06 1.27
CA SER A 30 17.94 1.34 1.01
C SER A 30 17.11 2.57 1.38
N ASP A 31 17.74 3.42 2.20
CA ASP A 31 17.25 4.62 2.90
C ASP A 31 16.32 5.54 2.09
N SER A 32 15.22 5.95 2.74
CA SER A 32 14.45 7.16 2.39
C SER A 32 14.23 8.00 3.65
N GLY A 33 15.33 8.37 4.32
CA GLY A 33 15.33 9.25 5.49
C GLY A 33 15.47 10.73 5.12
N GLY A 34 14.36 11.45 5.01
CA GLY A 34 14.31 12.90 5.24
C GLY A 34 13.99 13.15 6.70
N GLY A 35 14.99 13.58 7.48
CA GLY A 35 14.96 13.54 8.95
C GLY A 35 14.22 14.66 9.66
N HIS A 36 13.98 14.44 10.96
CA HIS A 36 14.05 15.48 11.99
C HIS A 36 14.57 14.88 13.31
N ALA A 37 15.51 15.61 13.90
CA ALA A 37 16.30 15.25 15.07
C ALA A 37 15.49 15.28 16.38
N VAL A 38 15.71 14.28 17.24
CA VAL A 38 15.25 14.26 18.63
C VAL A 38 16.40 14.77 19.50
N ALA A 39 16.18 15.89 20.20
CA ALA A 39 17.06 16.35 21.27
C ALA A 39 16.56 15.76 22.60
N GLY A 40 17.42 15.00 23.28
CA GLY A 40 17.13 14.41 24.58
C GLY A 40 17.31 15.39 25.74
N SER A 41 16.63 15.11 26.84
CA SER A 41 17.12 15.48 28.17
C SER A 41 16.61 14.49 29.23
N THR A 42 17.42 14.38 30.28
CA THR A 42 17.49 13.31 31.27
C THR A 42 16.71 13.61 32.56
N ALA A 43 16.30 12.51 33.20
CA ALA A 43 16.39 12.21 34.65
C ALA A 43 15.13 12.26 35.56
N ALA A 44 14.96 11.10 36.21
CA ALA A 44 14.68 10.87 37.64
C ALA A 44 13.23 10.71 38.14
N GLY A 45 12.88 9.47 38.52
CA GLY A 45 12.76 9.12 39.95
C GLY A 45 11.40 8.69 40.52
N SER A 46 11.41 7.52 41.17
CA SER A 46 10.47 6.97 42.19
C SER A 46 9.14 6.36 41.67
N THR A 47 8.96 5.03 41.64
CA THR A 47 8.76 3.97 42.67
C THR A 47 7.33 3.82 43.21
N ALA A 48 6.97 2.55 43.39
CA ALA A 48 5.82 1.95 44.10
C ALA A 48 4.53 1.75 43.28
N ALA A 49 3.73 0.70 43.43
CA ALA A 49 3.81 -0.69 43.92
C ALA A 49 2.35 -1.21 43.99
N GLY A 50 2.13 -2.52 43.88
CA GLY A 50 0.92 -3.21 44.38
C GLY A 50 -0.11 -3.57 43.30
N SER A 51 -0.09 -4.80 42.75
CA SER A 51 -0.73 -6.03 43.29
C SER A 51 -2.24 -6.09 43.00
N THR A 52 -2.68 -6.79 41.94
CA THR A 52 -3.19 -8.19 41.92
C THR A 52 -4.58 -8.42 42.54
N ALA A 53 -5.48 -8.96 41.71
CA ALA A 53 -6.43 -10.08 41.95
C ALA A 53 -7.71 -9.82 41.11
N ALA A 54 -7.97 -10.51 39.99
CA ALA A 54 -8.32 -11.92 39.83
C ALA A 54 -9.59 -12.36 40.59
N GLY A 55 -10.65 -12.67 39.84
CA GLY A 55 -11.30 -13.97 39.98
C GLY A 55 -12.81 -14.04 40.17
N SER A 56 -13.37 -15.07 39.54
CA SER A 56 -14.67 -15.75 39.77
C SER A 56 -15.88 -15.09 39.09
N THR A 57 -16.41 -15.63 37.99
CA THR A 57 -17.11 -16.92 37.67
C THR A 57 -18.62 -16.83 37.78
N ALA A 58 -19.25 -17.35 36.73
CA ALA A 58 -20.66 -17.36 36.40
C ALA A 58 -21.48 -18.48 37.06
N ALA A 59 -22.80 -18.28 37.14
CA ALA A 59 -23.93 -19.22 36.96
C ALA A 59 -25.19 -18.55 37.56
N GLY A 60 -26.43 -18.63 37.06
CA GLY A 60 -27.05 -19.27 35.90
C GLY A 60 -28.58 -19.12 35.98
N SER A 61 -29.26 -19.39 34.86
CA SER A 61 -30.68 -19.79 34.69
C SER A 61 -31.84 -18.77 34.87
N GLY A 62 -32.82 -18.83 33.94
CA GLY A 62 -34.19 -18.37 34.19
C GLY A 62 -34.85 -17.62 33.03
N SER A 63 -35.83 -18.27 32.38
CA SER A 63 -36.61 -17.85 31.21
C SER A 63 -37.49 -16.60 31.37
N GLY A 64 -37.68 -15.84 30.28
CA GLY A 64 -38.77 -14.87 30.14
C GLY A 64 -38.87 -14.32 28.72
N ALA A 65 -39.82 -14.81 27.94
CA ALA A 65 -40.22 -14.23 26.67
C ALA A 65 -40.95 -12.90 26.92
N GLY A 66 -40.21 -11.80 26.83
CA GLY A 66 -40.72 -10.47 26.59
C GLY A 66 -39.99 -9.92 25.36
N GLY A 67 -40.60 -9.00 24.62
CA GLY A 67 -39.95 -8.22 23.56
C GLY A 67 -38.85 -7.33 24.15
N GLY A 68 -37.79 -7.97 24.64
CA GLY A 68 -36.63 -7.33 25.24
C GLY A 68 -35.78 -6.77 24.14
N VAL A 69 -35.43 -5.49 24.27
CA VAL A 69 -34.25 -4.93 23.63
C VAL A 69 -33.12 -5.94 23.86
N SER A 70 -32.64 -6.60 22.81
CA SER A 70 -31.48 -7.48 22.92
C SER A 70 -30.41 -6.73 23.71
N PRO A 71 -29.85 -7.33 24.78
CA PRO A 71 -28.89 -6.62 25.62
C PRO A 71 -27.76 -6.12 24.72
N VAL A 72 -27.51 -4.81 24.76
CA VAL A 72 -26.44 -4.17 24.01
C VAL A 72 -25.11 -4.71 24.54
N GLY A 73 -24.41 -5.47 23.71
CA GLY A 73 -23.11 -6.04 24.03
C GLY A 73 -22.01 -4.98 24.12
N PRO A 74 -20.88 -5.29 24.77
CA PRO A 74 -19.78 -4.35 24.97
C PRO A 74 -19.18 -3.83 23.66
N LEU A 75 -19.15 -4.64 22.59
CA LEU A 75 -18.65 -4.18 21.30
C LEU A 75 -19.61 -3.17 20.67
N HIS A 76 -20.92 -3.44 20.74
CA HIS A 76 -21.91 -2.49 20.24
C HIS A 76 -21.91 -1.18 21.02
N ARG A 77 -21.78 -1.24 22.35
CA ARG A 77 -21.65 -0.01 23.17
C ARG A 77 -20.43 0.81 22.74
N LYS A 78 -19.27 0.17 22.56
CA LYS A 78 -18.05 0.82 22.08
C LYS A 78 -18.25 1.47 20.71
N ALA A 79 -18.97 0.81 19.79
CA ALA A 79 -19.30 1.37 18.48
C ALA A 79 -20.16 2.64 18.58
N LEU A 80 -21.16 2.65 19.46
CA LEU A 80 -22.02 3.82 19.69
C LEU A 80 -21.23 4.99 20.29
N ASP A 81 -20.38 4.72 21.27
CA ASP A 81 -19.53 5.75 21.90
C ASP A 81 -18.54 6.35 20.89
N PHE A 82 -17.94 5.51 20.04
CA PHE A 82 -17.06 5.97 18.98
C PHE A 82 -17.78 6.70 17.84
N GLU A 83 -19.01 6.32 17.49
CA GLU A 83 -19.80 7.08 16.53
C GLU A 83 -20.12 8.48 17.09
N GLN A 84 -20.48 8.58 18.37
CA GLN A 84 -20.70 9.87 19.02
C GLN A 84 -19.42 10.72 19.00
N LEU A 85 -18.26 10.12 19.33
CA LEU A 85 -16.96 10.80 19.26
C LEU A 85 -16.63 11.26 17.84
N MET A 86 -16.88 10.41 16.84
CA MET A 86 -16.67 10.70 15.43
C MET A 86 -17.45 11.94 14.99
N GLN A 87 -18.76 11.97 15.25
CA GLN A 87 -19.65 13.09 14.91
C GLN A 87 -19.25 14.37 15.66
N ALA A 88 -18.93 14.27 16.95
CA ALA A 88 -18.67 15.43 17.78
C ALA A 88 -17.33 16.11 17.48
N GLN A 89 -16.30 15.36 17.06
CA GLN A 89 -14.92 15.87 17.01
C GLN A 89 -14.22 15.67 15.67
N HIS A 90 -14.50 14.59 14.94
CA HIS A 90 -13.64 14.14 13.84
C HIS A 90 -14.20 14.37 12.44
N LEU A 91 -15.41 14.94 12.31
CA LEU A 91 -16.06 15.25 11.02
C LEU A 91 -16.02 16.76 10.71
N GLY A 92 -14.83 17.36 10.63
CA GLY A 92 -14.66 18.76 10.29
C GLY A 92 -15.09 19.06 8.85
N LEU A 93 -16.13 19.88 8.67
CA LEU A 93 -16.80 20.07 7.37
C LEU A 93 -17.23 18.72 6.74
N GLY A 94 -17.59 17.73 7.57
CA GLY A 94 -17.93 16.38 7.14
C GLY A 94 -16.73 15.48 6.79
N GLN A 95 -15.51 16.02 6.75
CA GLN A 95 -14.30 15.28 6.41
C GLN A 95 -13.73 14.57 7.64
N VAL A 96 -13.30 13.31 7.47
CA VAL A 96 -12.60 12.56 8.52
C VAL A 96 -11.22 13.16 8.76
N GLN A 97 -10.94 13.48 10.02
CA GLN A 97 -9.65 14.04 10.42
C GLN A 97 -9.30 13.72 11.87
N ASP A 98 -8.00 13.63 12.14
CA ASP A 98 -7.49 13.73 13.49
C ASP A 98 -7.57 15.19 13.95
N VAL A 99 -7.67 15.39 15.26
CA VAL A 99 -7.83 16.71 15.87
C VAL A 99 -6.89 16.88 17.05
N GLU A 100 -6.54 18.12 17.37
CA GLU A 100 -5.90 18.42 18.64
C GLU A 100 -6.95 18.86 19.66
N VAL A 101 -6.82 18.37 20.89
CA VAL A 101 -7.71 18.73 22.00
C VAL A 101 -6.88 19.30 23.15
N THR A 102 -7.04 20.60 23.39
CA THR A 102 -6.33 21.33 24.45
C THR A 102 -7.35 22.04 25.33
N GLY A 103 -7.34 21.77 26.64
CA GLY A 103 -8.30 22.36 27.58
C GLY A 103 -9.77 22.08 27.24
N GLY A 104 -10.05 20.94 26.59
CA GLY A 104 -11.39 20.57 26.11
C GLY A 104 -11.83 21.21 24.79
N GLN A 105 -11.01 22.08 24.20
CA GLN A 105 -11.30 22.70 22.90
C GLN A 105 -10.74 21.85 21.76
N VAL A 106 -11.58 21.56 20.76
CA VAL A 106 -11.21 20.79 19.55
C VAL A 106 -10.65 21.73 18.50
N ARG A 107 -9.43 21.46 18.04
CA ARG A 107 -8.74 22.20 16.99
C ARG A 107 -8.49 21.31 15.78
N ARG A 108 -8.98 21.75 14.62
CA ARG A 108 -8.76 21.07 13.34
C ARG A 108 -7.34 21.32 12.84
N LEU A 109 -6.77 20.32 12.17
CA LEU A 109 -5.39 20.36 11.69
C LEU A 109 -5.35 20.67 10.20
N GLY A 110 -4.68 21.76 9.81
CA GLY A 110 -4.59 22.21 8.42
C GLY A 110 -3.91 21.24 7.49
N HIS A 111 -2.79 20.67 7.92
CA HIS A 111 -2.08 19.63 7.17
C HIS A 111 -2.29 18.30 7.89
N GLY A 112 -2.72 17.29 7.15
CA GLY A 112 -3.04 15.99 7.73
C GLY A 112 -3.11 14.88 6.68
N PRO A 113 -3.22 13.62 7.13
CA PRO A 113 -3.36 12.47 6.24
C PRO A 113 -4.56 12.62 5.30
N SER A 114 -4.63 11.78 4.27
CA SER A 114 -5.64 11.86 3.21
C SER A 114 -7.08 11.84 3.75
N ARG A 115 -7.70 13.03 3.92
CA ARG A 115 -9.07 13.15 4.45
C ARG A 115 -10.08 12.46 3.55
N VAL A 116 -9.98 12.67 2.24
CA VAL A 116 -10.86 12.03 1.23
C VAL A 116 -10.84 10.49 1.29
N LEU A 117 -9.68 9.89 1.57
CA LEU A 117 -9.54 8.43 1.68
C LEU A 117 -10.37 7.90 2.87
N TRP A 118 -10.19 8.53 4.03
CA TRP A 118 -10.84 8.11 5.26
C TRP A 118 -12.33 8.48 5.30
N THR A 119 -12.73 9.59 4.68
CA THR A 119 -14.14 9.92 4.45
C THR A 119 -14.82 8.86 3.60
N GLY A 120 -14.14 8.32 2.58
CA GLY A 120 -14.65 7.20 1.78
C GLY A 120 -14.89 5.94 2.62
N PHE A 121 -13.94 5.56 3.47
CA PHE A 121 -14.11 4.43 4.38
C PHE A 121 -15.15 4.67 5.48
N TYR A 122 -15.32 5.91 5.92
CA TYR A 122 -16.40 6.28 6.84
C TYR A 122 -17.77 6.19 6.15
N ALA A 123 -17.91 6.66 4.91
CA ALA A 123 -19.13 6.43 4.13
C ALA A 123 -19.43 4.93 4.00
N ALA A 124 -18.42 4.11 3.68
CA ALA A 124 -18.58 2.66 3.64
C ALA A 124 -19.02 2.06 4.98
N SER A 125 -18.46 2.51 6.11
CA SER A 125 -18.87 2.01 7.44
C SER A 125 -20.31 2.38 7.78
N GLN A 126 -20.78 3.57 7.40
CA GLN A 126 -22.17 3.98 7.60
C GLN A 126 -23.13 3.24 6.67
N ALA A 127 -22.72 2.91 5.44
CA ALA A 127 -23.50 2.04 4.55
C ALA A 127 -23.68 0.64 5.15
N MET A 128 -22.60 0.05 5.66
CA MET A 128 -22.63 -1.25 6.36
C MET A 128 -23.48 -1.20 7.63
N ARG A 129 -23.36 -0.11 8.42
CA ARG A 129 -24.23 0.14 9.58
C ARG A 129 -25.69 0.15 9.16
N TYR A 130 -26.04 0.94 8.14
CA TYR A 130 -27.41 1.03 7.65
C TYR A 130 -27.94 -0.32 7.17
N ARG A 131 -27.15 -1.10 6.43
CA ARG A 131 -27.58 -2.46 6.04
C ARG A 131 -27.84 -3.36 7.25
N ALA A 132 -26.94 -3.34 8.24
CA ALA A 132 -27.04 -4.18 9.42
C ALA A 132 -28.17 -3.79 10.40
N THR A 133 -28.60 -2.52 10.41
CA THR A 133 -29.54 -2.00 11.43
C THR A 133 -30.80 -1.34 10.87
N GLN A 134 -30.80 -0.91 9.61
CA GLN A 134 -31.80 -0.03 9.00
C GLN A 134 -31.99 1.30 9.76
N ASP A 135 -30.95 1.74 10.47
CA ASP A 135 -30.99 2.96 11.29
C ASP A 135 -30.97 4.22 10.40
N PRO A 136 -32.00 5.08 10.46
CA PRO A 136 -32.06 6.29 9.64
C PRO A 136 -30.90 7.27 9.93
N ASP A 137 -30.32 7.27 11.14
CA ASP A 137 -29.15 8.10 11.44
C ASP A 137 -27.90 7.61 10.69
N ALA A 138 -27.78 6.30 10.48
CA ALA A 138 -26.71 5.73 9.68
C ALA A 138 -26.83 6.15 8.21
N LEU A 139 -28.05 6.13 7.67
CA LEU A 139 -28.31 6.62 6.31
C LEU A 139 -28.00 8.12 6.18
N ALA A 140 -28.44 8.93 7.14
CA ALA A 140 -28.15 10.37 7.14
C ALA A 140 -26.64 10.64 7.23
N SER A 141 -25.90 9.88 8.04
CA SER A 141 -24.44 9.97 8.11
C SER A 141 -23.75 9.53 6.81
N LEU A 142 -24.26 8.47 6.17
CA LEU A 142 -23.79 8.04 4.85
C LEU A 142 -23.96 9.16 3.81
N GLU A 143 -25.15 9.73 3.68
CA GLU A 143 -25.41 10.78 2.70
C GLU A 143 -24.58 12.05 2.97
N ARG A 144 -24.40 12.43 4.24
CA ARG A 144 -23.47 13.52 4.61
C ARG A 144 -22.05 13.23 4.16
N ALA A 145 -21.54 12.02 4.42
CA ALA A 145 -20.18 11.64 4.03
C ALA A 145 -20.02 11.62 2.49
N LEU A 146 -21.03 11.15 1.75
CA LEU A 146 -21.04 11.18 0.29
C LEU A 146 -21.14 12.59 -0.29
N TRP A 147 -21.93 13.48 0.32
CA TRP A 147 -21.90 14.91 -0.03
C TRP A 147 -20.51 15.52 0.20
N THR A 148 -19.82 15.16 1.29
CA THR A 148 -18.43 15.59 1.50
C THR A 148 -17.49 15.06 0.42
N LEU A 149 -17.65 13.81 -0.03
CA LEU A 149 -16.87 13.26 -1.15
C LEU A 149 -17.13 14.04 -2.45
N HIS A 150 -18.36 14.45 -2.71
CA HIS A 150 -18.70 15.35 -3.82
C HIS A 150 -18.05 16.73 -3.66
N ASP A 151 -18.12 17.33 -2.47
CA ASP A 151 -17.48 18.63 -2.20
C ASP A 151 -15.97 18.60 -2.46
N LEU A 152 -15.31 17.48 -2.12
CA LEU A 152 -13.89 17.26 -2.40
C LEU A 152 -13.60 17.14 -3.91
N ALA A 153 -14.53 16.66 -4.72
CA ALA A 153 -14.42 16.62 -6.18
C ALA A 153 -14.72 17.99 -6.81
N GLU A 154 -15.68 18.74 -6.28
CA GLU A 154 -16.09 20.03 -6.85
C GLU A 154 -15.15 21.17 -6.49
N ILE A 155 -14.59 21.21 -5.27
CA ILE A 155 -13.81 22.35 -4.77
C ILE A 155 -12.58 22.69 -5.62
N VAL A 156 -12.02 21.71 -6.32
CA VAL A 156 -10.88 21.89 -7.22
C VAL A 156 -11.27 22.69 -8.47
N GLY A 157 -12.54 22.64 -8.87
CA GLY A 157 -13.04 23.30 -10.08
C GLY A 157 -12.61 22.64 -11.39
N VAL A 158 -11.99 21.47 -11.33
CA VAL A 158 -11.53 20.70 -12.51
C VAL A 158 -12.25 19.35 -12.54
N PRO A 159 -13.11 19.08 -13.54
CA PRO A 159 -13.85 17.82 -13.62
C PRO A 159 -12.93 16.60 -13.57
N GLY A 160 -13.26 15.66 -12.69
CA GLY A 160 -12.51 14.43 -12.49
C GLY A 160 -11.27 14.55 -11.59
N VAL A 161 -11.05 15.71 -10.94
CA VAL A 161 -9.94 15.94 -10.00
C VAL A 161 -10.47 16.14 -8.59
N ILE A 162 -10.01 15.32 -7.64
CA ILE A 162 -10.42 15.42 -6.23
C ILE A 162 -9.36 16.14 -5.38
N ALA A 163 -9.76 16.93 -4.40
CA ALA A 163 -8.89 17.48 -3.39
C ALA A 163 -8.51 16.43 -2.32
N ARG A 164 -7.35 16.59 -1.69
CA ARG A 164 -6.96 15.73 -0.55
C ARG A 164 -7.72 16.05 0.73
N GLY A 165 -8.24 17.27 0.80
CA GLY A 165 -8.91 17.88 1.93
C GLY A 165 -9.08 19.39 1.67
N TYR A 166 -9.92 20.06 2.46
CA TYR A 166 -10.03 21.51 2.45
C TYR A 166 -10.47 22.08 3.80
N ASP A 167 -10.13 23.33 4.05
CA ASP A 167 -10.55 24.05 5.25
C ASP A 167 -10.49 25.58 5.06
N LEU A 168 -10.80 26.34 6.11
CA LEU A 168 -10.58 27.78 6.14
C LEU A 168 -9.10 28.11 5.87
N PRO A 169 -8.79 29.24 5.23
CA PRO A 169 -7.41 29.67 4.98
C PRO A 169 -6.55 29.80 6.23
N SER A 170 -7.15 30.06 7.40
CA SER A 170 -6.45 30.10 8.69
C SER A 170 -6.02 28.73 9.20
N ILE A 171 -6.66 27.65 8.71
CA ILE A 171 -6.35 26.26 9.04
C ILE A 171 -5.48 25.68 7.92
N GLU A 172 -5.95 25.69 6.67
CA GLU A 172 -5.21 25.23 5.50
C GLU A 172 -4.36 26.39 4.92
N THR A 173 -3.34 26.80 5.69
CA THR A 173 -2.55 28.02 5.43
C THR A 173 -1.67 27.99 4.18
N GLN A 174 -1.31 26.79 3.71
CA GLN A 174 -0.57 26.59 2.46
C GLN A 174 -1.46 26.10 1.31
N GLY A 175 -2.79 26.05 1.53
CA GLY A 175 -3.72 25.59 0.51
C GLY A 175 -3.92 26.57 -0.63
N TYR A 176 -4.50 26.06 -1.70
CA TYR A 176 -4.90 26.85 -2.84
C TYR A 176 -6.30 27.41 -2.61
N PRO A 177 -6.55 28.70 -2.91
CA PRO A 177 -7.84 29.31 -2.72
C PRO A 177 -8.87 28.67 -3.65
N ALA A 178 -10.01 28.27 -3.10
CA ALA A 178 -11.13 27.76 -3.86
C ALA A 178 -11.97 28.91 -4.45
N SER A 179 -12.80 28.57 -5.44
CA SER A 179 -13.68 29.51 -6.14
C SER A 179 -15.14 29.02 -6.12
N GLY A 180 -16.06 29.79 -6.71
CA GLY A 180 -17.47 29.41 -6.79
C GLY A 180 -18.13 29.29 -5.41
N ARG A 181 -18.89 28.21 -5.17
CA ARG A 181 -19.58 27.98 -3.88
C ARG A 181 -18.62 27.73 -2.70
N PHE A 182 -17.35 27.48 -2.98
CA PHE A 182 -16.30 27.28 -1.98
C PHE A 182 -15.43 28.53 -1.78
N ALA A 183 -15.81 29.68 -2.34
CA ALA A 183 -15.11 30.94 -2.07
C ALA A 183 -14.99 31.17 -0.55
N GLY A 184 -13.76 31.42 -0.08
CA GLY A 184 -13.44 31.55 1.35
C GLY A 184 -12.84 30.30 1.99
N TYR A 185 -12.69 29.20 1.25
CA TYR A 185 -11.91 28.02 1.66
C TYR A 185 -10.60 27.90 0.88
N ASN A 186 -9.64 27.18 1.48
CA ASN A 186 -8.44 26.69 0.84
C ASN A 186 -8.48 25.15 0.75
N TYR A 187 -8.15 24.59 -0.40
CA TYR A 187 -7.96 23.14 -0.56
C TYR A 187 -6.49 22.76 -0.53
N ASN A 188 -6.21 21.56 -0.06
CA ASN A 188 -4.87 21.07 0.18
C ASN A 188 -4.02 21.07 -1.11
N PRO A 189 -2.76 21.57 -1.07
CA PRO A 189 -1.94 21.74 -2.28
C PRO A 189 -1.27 20.44 -2.74
N GLY A 190 -1.32 19.38 -1.91
CA GLY A 190 -0.71 18.10 -2.22
C GLY A 190 -1.38 17.42 -3.42
N LYS A 191 -0.58 16.85 -4.31
CA LYS A 191 -1.08 16.14 -5.49
C LYS A 191 -1.98 14.97 -5.08
N PRO A 192 -3.18 14.84 -5.67
CA PRO A 192 -4.06 13.71 -5.42
C PRO A 192 -3.40 12.39 -5.83
N SER A 193 -3.41 11.38 -4.96
CA SER A 193 -2.87 10.05 -5.29
C SER A 193 -3.97 9.05 -5.60
N ARG A 194 -3.64 7.97 -6.32
CA ARG A 194 -4.54 6.84 -6.61
C ARG A 194 -5.22 6.25 -5.38
N ASP A 195 -4.56 6.28 -4.23
CA ASP A 195 -5.12 5.76 -2.97
C ASP A 195 -6.32 6.61 -2.52
N GLN A 196 -6.27 7.92 -2.78
CA GLN A 196 -7.36 8.85 -2.46
C GLN A 196 -8.59 8.58 -3.31
N TYR A 197 -8.39 8.34 -4.60
CA TYR A 197 -9.45 7.90 -5.50
C TYR A 197 -9.97 6.52 -5.08
N THR A 198 -9.09 5.61 -4.63
CA THR A 198 -9.49 4.29 -4.15
C THR A 198 -10.47 4.40 -2.97
N GLY A 199 -10.18 5.23 -1.97
CA GLY A 199 -11.12 5.49 -0.87
C GLY A 199 -12.42 6.13 -1.32
N TRP A 200 -12.33 7.14 -2.20
CA TRP A 200 -13.49 7.83 -2.75
C TRP A 200 -14.43 6.86 -3.48
N PHE A 201 -13.90 6.06 -4.40
CA PHE A 201 -14.66 5.02 -5.12
C PHE A 201 -15.19 3.94 -4.19
N TYR A 202 -14.43 3.56 -3.15
CA TYR A 202 -14.88 2.57 -2.17
C TYR A 202 -16.11 3.04 -1.37
N GLY A 203 -16.12 4.29 -0.94
CA GLY A 203 -17.28 4.91 -0.27
C GLY A 203 -18.50 4.95 -1.19
N VAL A 204 -18.33 5.39 -2.44
CA VAL A 204 -19.40 5.43 -3.44
C VAL A 204 -19.93 4.02 -3.74
N ALA A 205 -19.04 3.04 -3.97
CA ALA A 205 -19.42 1.66 -4.28
C ALA A 205 -20.27 1.02 -3.18
N GLN A 206 -19.94 1.28 -1.91
CA GLN A 206 -20.67 0.73 -0.77
C GLN A 206 -22.00 1.44 -0.50
N GLY A 207 -22.10 2.73 -0.82
CA GLY A 207 -23.20 3.58 -0.39
C GLY A 207 -24.23 3.94 -1.47
N PHE A 208 -23.85 3.99 -2.74
CA PHE A 208 -24.67 4.61 -3.80
C PHE A 208 -26.08 4.00 -3.93
N ALA A 209 -26.21 2.67 -3.78
CA ALA A 209 -27.49 1.98 -3.84
C ALA A 209 -28.48 2.43 -2.75
N HIS A 210 -27.98 2.97 -1.63
CA HIS A 210 -28.79 3.39 -0.48
C HIS A 210 -29.15 4.88 -0.48
N VAL A 211 -28.53 5.69 -1.34
CA VAL A 211 -28.79 7.14 -1.41
C VAL A 211 -30.23 7.40 -1.81
N GLN A 212 -30.95 8.14 -0.97
CA GLN A 212 -32.34 8.58 -1.15
C GLN A 212 -32.41 9.99 -1.74
N ASP A 213 -31.45 10.86 -1.45
CA ASP A 213 -31.38 12.21 -2.03
C ASP A 213 -31.09 12.16 -3.54
N PRO A 214 -32.05 12.54 -4.42
CA PRO A 214 -31.86 12.49 -5.86
C PRO A 214 -30.78 13.46 -6.35
N ALA A 215 -30.56 14.59 -5.67
CA ALA A 215 -29.53 15.55 -6.03
C ALA A 215 -28.14 14.97 -5.76
N LEU A 216 -27.95 14.31 -4.62
CA LEU A 216 -26.72 13.60 -4.30
C LEU A 216 -26.45 12.47 -5.30
N ARG A 217 -27.46 11.66 -5.65
CA ARG A 217 -27.30 10.60 -6.67
C ARG A 217 -26.79 11.17 -7.98
N GLN A 218 -27.41 12.25 -8.45
CA GLN A 218 -27.00 12.90 -9.70
C GLN A 218 -25.60 13.50 -9.61
N ALA A 219 -25.23 14.10 -8.48
CA ALA A 219 -23.90 14.64 -8.25
C ALA A 219 -22.83 13.54 -8.31
N LEU A 220 -23.00 12.44 -7.58
CA LEU A 220 -22.07 11.31 -7.58
C LEU A 220 -21.95 10.67 -8.96
N GLN A 221 -23.05 10.53 -9.71
CA GLN A 221 -23.01 10.03 -11.09
C GLN A 221 -22.16 10.92 -11.99
N ARG A 222 -22.30 12.25 -11.88
CA ARG A 222 -21.47 13.20 -12.64
C ARG A 222 -20.00 13.11 -12.24
N ASP A 223 -19.70 13.00 -10.96
CA ASP A 223 -18.32 12.92 -10.46
C ASP A 223 -17.64 11.63 -10.93
N VAL A 224 -18.31 10.49 -10.76
CA VAL A 224 -17.84 9.18 -11.23
C VAL A 224 -17.57 9.23 -12.74
N ALA A 225 -18.53 9.74 -13.52
CA ALA A 225 -18.39 9.88 -14.96
C ALA A 225 -17.19 10.77 -15.33
N ALA A 226 -17.04 11.94 -14.68
CA ALA A 226 -15.95 12.86 -14.96
C ALA A 226 -14.56 12.26 -14.66
N ILE A 227 -14.43 11.50 -13.57
CA ILE A 227 -13.19 10.80 -13.23
C ILE A 227 -12.86 9.72 -14.28
N CYS A 228 -13.83 8.86 -14.60
CA CYS A 228 -13.63 7.75 -15.54
C CYS A 228 -13.47 8.20 -17.00
N ASP A 229 -14.20 9.23 -17.45
CA ASP A 229 -14.03 9.83 -18.77
C ASP A 229 -12.62 10.42 -18.92
N ARG A 230 -12.09 11.07 -17.87
CA ARG A 230 -10.71 11.58 -17.86
C ARG A 230 -9.69 10.45 -17.97
N LEU A 231 -9.87 9.35 -17.25
CA LEU A 231 -8.99 8.18 -17.35
C LEU A 231 -9.07 7.54 -18.75
N MET A 232 -10.26 7.37 -19.31
CA MET A 232 -10.43 6.83 -20.67
C MET A 232 -9.78 7.74 -21.72
N ALA A 233 -9.96 9.06 -21.61
CA ALA A 233 -9.40 10.03 -22.55
C ALA A 233 -7.86 10.08 -22.52
N ASN A 234 -7.24 9.70 -21.41
CA ASN A 234 -5.79 9.77 -21.22
C ASN A 234 -5.15 8.38 -21.05
N ASN A 235 -5.78 7.33 -21.58
CA ASN A 235 -5.25 5.96 -21.55
C ASN A 235 -4.80 5.54 -20.13
N LEU A 236 -5.73 5.66 -19.18
CA LEU A 236 -5.59 5.37 -17.74
C LEU A 236 -4.63 6.27 -16.94
N GLU A 237 -4.10 7.33 -17.55
CA GLU A 237 -3.37 8.37 -16.81
C GLU A 237 -4.34 9.41 -16.24
N MET A 238 -4.28 9.64 -14.94
CA MET A 238 -5.03 10.74 -14.31
C MET A 238 -4.29 12.05 -14.57
N LYS A 239 -4.55 12.68 -15.72
CA LYS A 239 -3.87 13.89 -16.18
C LYS A 239 -4.81 15.09 -16.17
N ALA A 240 -4.42 16.17 -15.48
CA ALA A 240 -5.19 17.40 -15.44
C ALA A 240 -4.35 18.63 -15.04
N PRO A 241 -4.87 19.86 -15.26
CA PRO A 241 -4.34 21.07 -14.64
C PRO A 241 -4.29 20.95 -13.11
N TRP A 242 -3.19 21.38 -12.50
CA TRP A 242 -3.03 21.40 -11.04
C TRP A 242 -2.36 22.69 -10.55
N GLY A 243 -2.77 23.12 -9.37
CA GLY A 243 -2.23 24.28 -8.68
C GLY A 243 -2.56 25.62 -9.33
N PRO A 244 -2.08 26.73 -8.74
CA PRO A 244 -2.49 28.08 -9.12
C PRO A 244 -2.10 28.45 -10.55
N ASN A 245 -1.05 27.83 -11.08
CA ASN A 245 -0.58 28.08 -12.45
C ASN A 245 -1.30 27.20 -13.49
N GLY A 246 -2.17 26.27 -13.06
CA GLY A 246 -2.90 25.37 -13.94
C GLY A 246 -2.01 24.44 -14.77
N GLN A 247 -0.81 24.10 -14.28
CA GLN A 247 0.11 23.23 -15.02
C GLN A 247 -0.50 21.84 -15.16
N VAL A 248 -0.56 21.32 -16.39
CA VAL A 248 -1.02 19.96 -16.63
C VAL A 248 0.04 18.98 -16.12
N ILE A 249 -0.35 18.14 -15.17
CA ILE A 249 0.50 17.08 -14.62
C ILE A 249 -0.23 15.74 -14.66
N THR A 250 0.53 14.65 -14.67
CA THR A 250 -0.01 13.31 -14.43
C THR A 250 0.07 13.02 -12.94
N PHE A 251 -1.08 12.81 -12.30
CA PHE A 251 -1.20 12.51 -10.88
C PHE A 251 -0.83 11.05 -10.57
N PHE A 252 -1.31 10.13 -11.41
CA PHE A 252 -0.96 8.72 -11.37
C PHE A 252 -1.30 8.01 -12.69
N ASP A 253 -0.75 6.82 -12.87
CA ASP A 253 -1.00 5.92 -14.00
C ASP A 253 -1.47 4.55 -13.50
N LEU A 254 -2.64 4.09 -13.99
CA LEU A 254 -3.24 2.81 -13.63
C LEU A 254 -2.86 1.63 -14.58
N LYS A 255 -2.04 1.87 -15.61
CA LYS A 255 -1.54 0.79 -16.48
C LYS A 255 -0.59 -0.12 -15.69
N PRO A 256 -0.72 -1.46 -15.79
CA PRO A 256 0.20 -2.38 -15.13
C PRO A 256 1.62 -2.32 -15.70
N THR A 257 1.79 -1.72 -16.88
CA THR A 257 3.07 -1.48 -17.57
C THR A 257 3.57 -0.03 -17.46
N GLY A 258 2.83 0.88 -16.82
CA GLY A 258 3.23 2.29 -16.75
C GLY A 258 4.29 2.50 -15.68
N PHE A 259 5.58 2.57 -16.00
CA PHE A 259 6.66 2.75 -15.00
C PHE A 259 7.20 4.18 -14.91
N TYR A 260 6.35 5.20 -15.13
CA TYR A 260 6.74 6.63 -15.23
C TYR A 260 8.02 6.90 -16.06
N GLN A 261 8.31 5.99 -17.00
CA GLN A 261 9.41 5.99 -17.94
C GLN A 261 9.52 7.32 -18.72
N ASN A 262 8.39 7.98 -18.91
CA ASN A 262 8.26 9.24 -19.63
C ASN A 262 8.51 10.48 -18.76
N GLN A 263 8.76 10.32 -17.45
CA GLN A 263 9.01 11.40 -16.49
C GLN A 263 10.44 11.37 -15.94
N ILE A 264 11.31 10.54 -16.53
CA ILE A 264 12.72 10.40 -16.16
C ILE A 264 13.50 11.63 -16.64
N THR A 265 13.52 12.66 -15.80
CA THR A 265 14.23 13.93 -16.01
C THR A 265 15.42 14.02 -15.06
N PRO A 266 16.41 14.91 -15.30
CA PRO A 266 17.49 15.14 -14.34
C PRO A 266 16.98 15.48 -12.94
N GLN A 267 15.88 16.24 -12.86
CA GLN A 267 15.28 16.69 -11.61
C GLN A 267 14.55 15.55 -10.88
N ALA A 268 13.88 14.67 -11.63
CA ALA A 268 13.13 13.55 -11.05
C ALA A 268 13.99 12.29 -10.84
N TRP A 269 15.21 12.23 -11.38
CA TRP A 269 16.06 11.03 -11.39
C TRP A 269 16.28 10.44 -10.00
N ALA A 270 16.65 11.27 -9.02
CA ALA A 270 16.88 10.82 -7.65
C ALA A 270 15.59 10.41 -6.90
N THR A 271 14.42 10.68 -7.49
CA THR A 271 13.10 10.48 -6.88
C THR A 271 12.26 9.43 -7.60
N VAL A 272 12.82 8.71 -8.59
CA VAL A 272 12.13 7.61 -9.26
C VAL A 272 11.86 6.50 -8.24
N ASP A 273 10.58 6.21 -8.02
CA ASP A 273 10.10 5.25 -7.00
C ASP A 273 9.30 4.10 -7.62
N ASP A 274 9.67 3.70 -8.85
CA ASP A 274 9.05 2.60 -9.58
C ASP A 274 10.01 1.43 -9.68
N PHE A 275 9.67 0.30 -9.06
CA PHE A 275 10.45 -0.92 -9.21
C PHE A 275 10.29 -1.52 -10.63
N PRO A 276 11.37 -1.97 -11.31
CA PRO A 276 12.76 -2.03 -10.86
C PRO A 276 13.61 -0.78 -11.19
N LEU A 277 13.03 0.27 -11.79
CA LEU A 277 13.76 1.45 -12.26
C LEU A 277 14.40 2.25 -11.12
N ASN A 278 13.76 2.29 -9.95
CA ASN A 278 14.30 2.89 -8.74
C ASN A 278 15.67 2.30 -8.37
N LEU A 279 15.93 1.01 -8.63
CA LEU A 279 17.22 0.35 -8.40
C LEU A 279 18.32 0.98 -9.26
N ILE A 280 18.03 1.21 -10.53
CA ILE A 280 18.96 1.81 -11.48
C ILE A 280 19.20 3.27 -11.10
N ALA A 281 18.14 4.03 -10.89
CA ALA A 281 18.21 5.46 -10.61
C ALA A 281 18.97 5.81 -9.32
N ARG A 282 18.87 4.96 -8.29
CA ARG A 282 19.64 5.10 -7.04
C ARG A 282 21.12 4.75 -7.22
N SER A 283 21.44 3.90 -8.18
CA SER A 283 22.77 3.29 -8.33
C SER A 283 23.68 4.04 -9.31
N VAL A 284 23.12 4.79 -10.26
CA VAL A 284 23.90 5.53 -11.26
C VAL A 284 23.46 6.99 -11.36
N PRO A 285 24.38 7.95 -11.58
CA PRO A 285 24.01 9.34 -11.87
C PRO A 285 23.12 9.43 -13.10
N TYR A 286 22.32 10.50 -13.18
CA TYR A 286 21.50 10.76 -14.35
C TYR A 286 22.35 10.81 -15.63
N ASP A 287 21.91 10.06 -16.65
CA ASP A 287 22.46 10.09 -18.00
C ASP A 287 21.30 10.15 -19.01
N PRO A 288 21.28 11.12 -19.95
CA PRO A 288 20.20 11.27 -20.91
C PRO A 288 19.98 10.06 -21.82
N GLN A 289 21.04 9.35 -22.21
CA GLN A 289 20.95 8.19 -23.08
C GLN A 289 20.45 6.97 -22.31
N LEU A 290 20.85 6.82 -21.05
CA LEU A 290 20.31 5.79 -20.17
C LEU A 290 18.83 6.05 -19.86
N ALA A 291 18.45 7.30 -19.57
CA ALA A 291 17.07 7.70 -19.38
C ALA A 291 16.22 7.35 -20.62
N ALA A 292 16.73 7.62 -21.82
CA ALA A 292 16.07 7.25 -23.07
C ALA A 292 15.98 5.72 -23.27
N ALA A 293 17.02 4.97 -22.89
CA ALA A 293 16.99 3.50 -22.95
C ALA A 293 15.94 2.92 -22.00
N ILE A 294 15.88 3.43 -20.76
CA ILE A 294 14.87 3.06 -19.78
C ILE A 294 13.47 3.41 -20.29
N ALA A 295 13.29 4.58 -20.91
CA ALA A 295 12.00 5.03 -21.40
C ALA A 295 11.38 4.09 -22.44
N ASN A 296 12.22 3.37 -23.20
CA ASN A 296 11.79 2.44 -24.25
C ASN A 296 11.74 0.97 -23.81
N ALA A 297 12.13 0.68 -22.56
CA ALA A 297 12.21 -0.67 -22.06
C ALA A 297 10.83 -1.33 -21.92
N GLN A 298 10.73 -2.58 -22.38
CA GLN A 298 9.53 -3.39 -22.20
C GLN A 298 9.62 -4.10 -20.85
N ILE A 299 8.94 -3.56 -19.84
CA ILE A 299 8.90 -4.13 -18.49
C ILE A 299 7.63 -4.98 -18.36
N PRO A 300 7.70 -6.21 -17.80
CA PRO A 300 6.52 -7.02 -17.57
C PRO A 300 5.50 -6.29 -16.69
N PRO A 301 4.20 -6.65 -16.78
CA PRO A 301 3.10 -5.92 -16.15
C PRO A 301 2.98 -6.18 -14.63
N ILE A 302 4.06 -5.95 -13.88
CA ILE A 302 4.17 -6.25 -12.45
C ILE A 302 3.41 -5.26 -11.55
N ARG A 303 2.89 -4.14 -12.09
CA ARG A 303 2.02 -3.21 -11.35
C ARG A 303 0.55 -3.70 -11.31
N ALA A 304 0.31 -4.96 -10.98
CA ALA A 304 -1.04 -5.55 -10.99
C ALA A 304 -2.03 -4.89 -10.01
N GLY A 305 -1.55 -4.29 -8.91
CA GLY A 305 -2.40 -3.49 -8.02
C GLY A 305 -3.01 -2.25 -8.71
N GLU A 306 -2.41 -1.78 -9.80
CA GLU A 306 -2.93 -0.67 -10.62
C GLU A 306 -3.99 -1.15 -11.60
N ALA A 307 -3.74 -2.30 -12.24
CA ALA A 307 -4.74 -2.99 -13.05
C ALA A 307 -6.02 -3.27 -12.23
N LEU A 308 -5.86 -3.69 -10.97
CA LEU A 308 -6.99 -3.92 -10.06
C LEU A 308 -7.79 -2.63 -9.82
N ARG A 309 -7.10 -1.51 -9.56
CA ARG A 309 -7.73 -0.20 -9.36
C ARG A 309 -8.46 0.29 -10.61
N ALA A 310 -7.87 0.10 -11.80
CA ALA A 310 -8.53 0.44 -13.06
C ALA A 310 -9.85 -0.34 -13.20
N VAL A 311 -9.80 -1.66 -13.07
CA VAL A 311 -11.00 -2.52 -13.15
C VAL A 311 -12.02 -2.13 -12.08
N PHE A 312 -11.57 -1.84 -10.85
CA PHE A 312 -12.44 -1.38 -9.77
C PHE A 312 -13.16 -0.07 -10.12
N PHE A 313 -12.44 0.96 -10.59
CA PHE A 313 -13.06 2.25 -10.91
C PHE A 313 -14.10 2.12 -12.02
N PHE A 314 -13.80 1.37 -13.08
CA PHE A 314 -14.76 1.17 -14.18
C PHE A 314 -15.93 0.24 -13.81
N THR A 315 -15.74 -0.67 -12.85
CA THR A 315 -16.85 -1.47 -12.29
C THR A 315 -17.82 -0.57 -11.52
N VAL A 316 -17.29 0.32 -10.66
CA VAL A 316 -18.11 1.29 -9.94
C VAL A 316 -18.78 2.27 -10.91
N ALA A 317 -18.08 2.72 -11.95
CA ALA A 317 -18.65 3.61 -12.94
C ALA A 317 -19.80 2.98 -13.73
N ALA A 318 -19.65 1.73 -14.16
CA ALA A 318 -20.72 0.99 -14.82
C ALA A 318 -21.98 0.89 -13.94
N GLU A 319 -21.80 0.52 -12.66
CA GLU A 319 -22.91 0.35 -11.71
C GLU A 319 -23.60 1.69 -11.37
N VAL A 320 -22.81 2.70 -11.03
CA VAL A 320 -23.34 3.98 -10.52
C VAL A 320 -24.03 4.79 -11.62
N THR A 321 -23.43 4.83 -12.80
CA THR A 321 -23.93 5.68 -13.90
C THR A 321 -24.93 4.95 -14.79
N GLY A 322 -24.88 3.61 -14.86
CA GLY A 322 -25.61 2.82 -15.84
C GLY A 322 -25.16 3.04 -17.28
N ASP A 323 -24.07 3.79 -17.53
CA ASP A 323 -23.55 4.04 -18.88
C ASP A 323 -22.80 2.80 -19.40
N PRO A 324 -23.27 2.19 -20.51
CA PRO A 324 -22.67 0.97 -21.06
C PRO A 324 -21.22 1.17 -21.53
N ARG A 325 -20.76 2.40 -21.76
CA ARG A 325 -19.36 2.68 -22.13
C ARG A 325 -18.38 2.21 -21.06
N TYR A 326 -18.71 2.38 -19.78
CA TYR A 326 -17.81 1.98 -18.69
C TYR A 326 -17.77 0.47 -18.51
N ALA A 327 -18.92 -0.21 -18.68
CA ALA A 327 -18.97 -1.68 -18.68
C ALA A 327 -18.14 -2.25 -19.85
N ALA A 328 -18.33 -1.71 -21.06
CA ALA A 328 -17.55 -2.11 -22.23
C ALA A 328 -16.05 -1.84 -22.05
N TYR A 329 -15.68 -0.73 -21.40
CA TYR A 329 -14.28 -0.42 -21.09
C TYR A 329 -13.71 -1.38 -20.05
N LYS A 330 -14.44 -1.70 -18.98
CA LYS A 330 -14.08 -2.76 -18.01
C LYS A 330 -13.80 -4.09 -18.72
N ASP A 331 -14.71 -4.52 -19.58
CA ASP A 331 -14.60 -5.80 -20.30
C ASP A 331 -13.41 -5.80 -21.27
N ARG A 332 -13.17 -4.68 -21.95
CA ARG A 332 -11.96 -4.48 -22.76
C ARG A 332 -10.70 -4.63 -21.90
N LEU A 333 -10.62 -3.98 -20.74
CA LEU A 333 -9.46 -4.10 -19.85
C LEU A 333 -9.23 -5.56 -19.42
N LEU A 334 -10.28 -6.22 -18.93
CA LEU A 334 -10.21 -7.59 -18.43
C LEU A 334 -9.80 -8.60 -19.50
N HIS A 335 -10.40 -8.51 -20.69
CA HIS A 335 -10.32 -9.57 -21.70
C HIS A 335 -9.46 -9.22 -22.91
N GLN A 336 -9.53 -7.99 -23.42
CA GLN A 336 -8.80 -7.61 -24.63
C GLN A 336 -7.39 -7.10 -24.30
N GLU A 337 -7.25 -6.38 -23.18
CA GLU A 337 -5.94 -5.89 -22.69
C GLU A 337 -5.31 -6.83 -21.64
N GLY A 338 -5.97 -7.96 -21.34
CA GLY A 338 -5.41 -9.03 -20.54
C GLY A 338 -5.27 -8.73 -19.04
N TYR A 339 -6.03 -7.78 -18.49
CA TYR A 339 -5.89 -7.41 -17.07
C TYR A 339 -6.29 -8.58 -16.15
N ALA A 340 -7.20 -9.46 -16.57
CA ALA A 340 -7.51 -10.67 -15.79
C ALA A 340 -6.27 -11.56 -15.59
N ASP A 341 -5.50 -11.79 -16.66
CA ASP A 341 -4.25 -12.56 -16.61
C ASP A 341 -3.18 -11.83 -15.78
N VAL A 342 -3.11 -10.51 -15.92
CA VAL A 342 -2.17 -9.69 -15.13
C VAL A 342 -2.46 -9.81 -13.64
N LEU A 343 -3.74 -9.76 -13.25
CA LEU A 343 -4.15 -9.91 -11.86
C LEU A 343 -3.81 -11.30 -11.32
N ASP A 344 -4.14 -12.36 -12.07
CA ASP A 344 -3.88 -13.74 -11.66
C ASP A 344 -2.38 -14.00 -11.44
N LYS A 345 -1.56 -13.52 -12.38
CA LYS A 345 -0.11 -13.77 -12.38
C LYS A 345 0.65 -12.88 -11.42
N TYR A 346 0.35 -11.58 -11.37
CA TYR A 346 1.29 -10.61 -10.79
C TYR A 346 0.84 -9.95 -9.48
N LEU A 347 -0.43 -10.08 -9.06
CA LEU A 347 -0.95 -9.31 -7.90
C LEU A 347 -0.18 -9.57 -6.60
N THR A 348 0.36 -10.77 -6.43
CA THR A 348 1.16 -11.18 -5.25
C THR A 348 2.54 -11.68 -5.64
N ILE A 349 3.08 -11.29 -6.80
CA ILE A 349 4.29 -11.93 -7.37
C ILE A 349 5.50 -11.91 -6.45
N LEU A 350 5.65 -10.86 -5.63
CA LEU A 350 6.73 -10.75 -4.66
C LEU A 350 6.55 -11.75 -3.51
N ASP A 351 5.33 -11.86 -2.98
CA ASP A 351 5.01 -12.85 -1.95
C ASP A 351 5.11 -14.27 -2.51
N ASP A 352 4.63 -14.52 -3.73
CA ASP A 352 4.76 -15.79 -4.45
C ASP A 352 6.24 -16.20 -4.56
N LEU A 353 7.13 -15.28 -4.93
CA LEU A 353 8.58 -15.49 -4.99
C LEU A 353 9.15 -15.92 -3.62
N LEU A 354 8.87 -15.16 -2.57
CA LEU A 354 9.50 -15.34 -1.25
C LEU A 354 8.91 -16.52 -0.47
N HIS A 355 7.65 -16.87 -0.76
CA HIS A 355 6.97 -18.05 -0.23
C HIS A 355 7.01 -19.23 -1.20
N GLY A 356 7.79 -19.16 -2.27
CA GLY A 356 7.95 -20.26 -3.23
C GLY A 356 6.64 -20.82 -3.81
N TYR A 357 5.64 -19.98 -4.01
CA TYR A 357 4.40 -20.31 -4.72
C TYR A 357 4.46 -19.81 -6.16
N ASN A 358 3.61 -20.37 -7.02
CA ASN A 358 3.48 -19.94 -8.42
C ASN A 358 4.82 -19.82 -9.17
N LEU A 359 5.78 -20.69 -8.84
CA LEU A 359 7.17 -20.59 -9.29
C LEU A 359 7.34 -20.50 -10.81
N PRO A 360 6.58 -21.23 -11.65
CA PRO A 360 6.69 -21.06 -13.10
C PRO A 360 6.44 -19.62 -13.58
N VAL A 361 5.46 -18.93 -12.99
CA VAL A 361 5.16 -17.52 -13.30
C VAL A 361 6.24 -16.60 -12.75
N VAL A 362 6.69 -16.83 -11.51
CA VAL A 362 7.80 -16.09 -10.90
C VAL A 362 9.05 -16.17 -11.75
N GLU A 363 9.45 -17.37 -12.16
CA GLU A 363 10.63 -17.61 -12.99
C GLU A 363 10.53 -16.91 -14.34
N ASP A 364 9.37 -17.01 -15.01
CA ASP A 364 9.13 -16.33 -16.28
C ASP A 364 9.19 -14.80 -16.12
N THR A 365 8.59 -14.27 -15.06
CA THR A 365 8.62 -12.84 -14.73
C THR A 365 10.04 -12.34 -14.50
N LEU A 366 10.84 -13.07 -13.71
CA LEU A 366 12.24 -12.76 -13.49
C LEU A 366 13.01 -12.77 -14.81
N ARG A 367 12.84 -13.81 -15.64
CA ARG A 367 13.44 -13.87 -16.98
C ARG A 367 13.08 -12.66 -17.84
N GLN A 368 11.82 -12.23 -17.85
CA GLN A 368 11.37 -11.05 -18.59
C GLN A 368 12.00 -9.76 -18.03
N LEU A 369 12.07 -9.59 -16.71
CA LEU A 369 12.73 -8.45 -16.07
C LEU A 369 14.22 -8.40 -16.41
N PHE A 370 14.93 -9.52 -16.32
CA PHE A 370 16.33 -9.61 -16.69
C PHE A 370 16.58 -9.28 -18.16
N ARG A 371 15.69 -9.74 -19.06
CA ARG A 371 15.73 -9.39 -20.47
C ARG A 371 15.53 -7.89 -20.68
N ALA A 372 14.54 -7.29 -20.02
CA ALA A 372 14.29 -5.85 -20.09
C ALA A 372 15.51 -5.02 -19.63
N LEU A 373 16.16 -5.44 -18.54
CA LEU A 373 17.41 -4.82 -18.06
C LEU A 373 18.56 -4.98 -19.08
N GLY A 374 18.67 -6.15 -19.72
CA GLY A 374 19.61 -6.41 -20.80
C GLY A 374 19.38 -5.50 -22.01
N ASP A 375 18.11 -5.31 -22.41
CA ASP A 375 17.72 -4.46 -23.53
C ASP A 375 18.02 -2.98 -23.25
N ILE A 376 17.74 -2.49 -22.03
CA ILE A 376 18.13 -1.14 -21.56
C ILE A 376 19.64 -0.94 -21.71
N LEU A 377 20.39 -1.91 -21.19
CA LEU A 377 21.84 -1.87 -21.20
C LEU A 377 22.39 -1.83 -22.63
N GLN A 378 21.90 -2.70 -23.50
CA GLN A 378 22.30 -2.76 -24.89
C GLN A 378 21.99 -1.44 -25.62
N ALA A 379 20.79 -0.90 -25.45
CA ALA A 379 20.39 0.36 -26.07
C ALA A 379 21.28 1.53 -25.62
N TYR A 380 21.58 1.62 -24.32
CA TYR A 380 22.46 2.65 -23.79
C TYR A 380 23.91 2.53 -24.30
N LEU A 381 24.45 1.30 -24.38
CA LEU A 381 25.80 1.04 -24.92
C LEU A 381 25.93 1.45 -26.39
N VAL A 382 24.92 1.16 -27.22
CA VAL A 382 24.88 1.57 -28.63
C VAL A 382 24.87 3.09 -28.76
N ALA A 383 24.07 3.78 -27.94
CA ALA A 383 23.95 5.24 -27.97
C ALA A 383 25.25 5.99 -27.59
N ARG A 384 26.13 5.38 -26.77
CA ARG A 384 27.42 5.95 -26.35
C ARG A 384 28.53 5.90 -27.43
N GLY A 385 28.27 5.33 -28.61
CA GLY A 385 29.20 5.40 -29.75
C GLY A 385 30.48 4.56 -29.60
N GLN A 386 30.46 3.46 -28.85
CA GLN A 386 31.61 2.56 -28.78
C GLN A 386 31.80 1.79 -30.11
N ASN A 387 33.08 1.67 -30.51
CA ASN A 387 33.56 1.19 -31.81
C ASN A 387 32.92 -0.15 -32.22
N GLN A 388 32.63 -0.37 -33.52
CA GLN A 388 31.95 -1.56 -34.06
C GLN A 388 32.52 -2.89 -33.54
N LEU A 389 33.84 -2.96 -33.30
CA LEU A 389 34.55 -4.14 -32.78
C LEU A 389 34.22 -4.43 -31.30
N VAL A 390 33.95 -3.40 -30.49
CA VAL A 390 33.53 -3.56 -29.10
C VAL A 390 32.08 -4.04 -29.03
N THR A 391 31.18 -3.45 -29.81
CA THR A 391 29.74 -3.76 -29.82
C THR A 391 29.36 -5.03 -30.59
N GLN A 392 30.13 -5.44 -31.62
CA GLN A 392 29.82 -6.62 -32.45
C GLN A 392 30.69 -7.85 -32.15
N VAL A 393 31.85 -7.72 -31.48
CA VAL A 393 32.74 -8.85 -31.17
C VAL A 393 32.90 -9.04 -29.67
N LEU A 394 33.30 -7.99 -28.94
CA LEU A 394 33.55 -8.06 -27.50
C LEU A 394 32.24 -8.13 -26.69
N VAL A 395 31.19 -7.41 -27.09
CA VAL A 395 29.88 -7.48 -26.46
C VAL A 395 29.25 -8.86 -26.64
N PRO A 396 29.23 -9.54 -27.80
CA PRO A 396 28.72 -10.92 -27.88
C PRO A 396 29.58 -11.99 -27.19
N LEU A 397 30.90 -11.79 -27.06
CA LEU A 397 31.80 -12.70 -26.31
C LEU A 397 31.66 -12.51 -24.80
N LEU A 398 31.63 -11.26 -24.34
CA LEU A 398 31.37 -10.91 -22.95
C LEU A 398 29.91 -11.17 -22.60
N SER A 399 28.93 -10.83 -23.43
CA SER A 399 27.52 -11.14 -23.24
C SER A 399 27.23 -12.62 -23.44
N GLY A 400 27.98 -13.37 -24.25
CA GLY A 400 27.81 -14.81 -24.34
C GLY A 400 28.26 -15.49 -23.05
N THR A 401 29.43 -15.12 -22.54
CA THR A 401 29.97 -15.68 -21.29
C THR A 401 29.25 -15.15 -20.05
N ILE A 402 28.98 -13.85 -19.99
CA ILE A 402 28.21 -13.18 -18.93
C ILE A 402 26.74 -13.57 -19.01
N ALA A 403 26.09 -13.68 -20.18
CA ALA A 403 24.71 -14.16 -20.23
C ALA A 403 24.61 -15.66 -19.92
N ASN A 404 25.58 -16.49 -20.32
CA ASN A 404 25.61 -17.89 -19.88
C ASN A 404 25.83 -17.99 -18.37
N TRP A 405 26.71 -17.16 -17.81
CA TRP A 405 26.96 -17.10 -16.37
C TRP A 405 25.76 -16.51 -15.60
N LEU A 406 25.14 -15.43 -16.08
CA LEU A 406 23.93 -14.84 -15.53
C LEU A 406 22.75 -15.79 -15.65
N SER A 407 22.62 -16.51 -16.76
CA SER A 407 21.62 -17.56 -16.95
C SER A 407 21.82 -18.70 -15.96
N ALA A 408 23.06 -19.18 -15.79
CA ALA A 408 23.40 -20.19 -14.78
C ALA A 408 23.14 -19.69 -13.35
N ALA A 409 23.44 -18.43 -13.07
CA ALA A 409 23.17 -17.81 -11.77
C ALA A 409 21.68 -17.64 -11.51
N VAL A 410 20.90 -17.24 -12.52
CA VAL A 410 19.43 -17.19 -12.47
C VAL A 410 18.88 -18.59 -12.22
N VAL A 411 19.42 -19.62 -12.86
CA VAL A 411 19.06 -21.02 -12.62
C VAL A 411 19.39 -21.45 -11.20
N ASP A 412 20.58 -21.14 -10.67
CA ASP A 412 20.96 -21.47 -9.28
C ASP A 412 20.11 -20.71 -8.26
N VAL A 413 19.79 -19.44 -8.53
CA VAL A 413 18.85 -18.62 -7.75
C VAL A 413 17.46 -19.24 -7.75
N ILE A 414 16.93 -19.60 -8.91
CA ILE A 414 15.63 -20.26 -9.06
C ILE A 414 15.64 -21.60 -8.31
N ALA A 415 16.70 -22.39 -8.49
CA ALA A 415 16.85 -23.66 -7.82
C ALA A 415 16.95 -23.50 -6.30
N TRP A 416 17.53 -22.41 -5.80
CA TRP A 416 17.55 -22.05 -4.38
C TRP A 416 16.19 -21.58 -3.90
N ILE A 417 15.46 -20.73 -4.64
CA ILE A 417 14.07 -20.34 -4.30
C ILE A 417 13.17 -21.58 -4.17
N GLN A 418 13.37 -22.57 -5.04
CA GLN A 418 12.67 -23.86 -5.00
C GLN A 418 13.05 -24.70 -3.76
N ASP A 419 14.28 -24.59 -3.26
CA ASP A 419 14.80 -25.35 -2.12
C ASP A 419 15.72 -24.48 -1.24
N PRO A 420 15.16 -23.51 -0.47
CA PRO A 420 15.99 -22.51 0.19
C PRO A 420 16.80 -23.05 1.38
N ASN A 421 16.46 -24.25 1.85
CA ASN A 421 17.18 -24.93 2.92
C ASN A 421 18.39 -25.74 2.41
N ASN A 422 18.60 -25.78 1.09
CA ASN A 422 19.74 -26.46 0.49
C ASN A 422 21.03 -25.65 0.68
N ALA A 423 21.82 -26.02 1.69
CA ALA A 423 23.07 -25.36 2.01
C ALA A 423 24.02 -25.24 0.79
N GLY A 424 24.04 -26.24 -0.09
CA GLY A 424 24.87 -26.23 -1.29
C GLY A 424 24.43 -25.20 -2.33
N LYS A 425 23.11 -25.05 -2.55
CA LYS A 425 22.58 -24.01 -3.44
C LYS A 425 22.72 -22.62 -2.83
N LEU A 426 22.43 -22.47 -1.53
CA LEU A 426 22.62 -21.21 -0.82
C LEU A 426 24.08 -20.75 -0.89
N GLN A 427 25.03 -21.65 -0.67
CA GLN A 427 26.46 -21.34 -0.79
C GLN A 427 26.83 -20.86 -2.20
N ARG A 428 26.27 -21.48 -3.26
CA ARG A 428 26.46 -21.02 -4.64
C ARG A 428 25.87 -19.64 -4.88
N VAL A 429 24.68 -19.35 -4.34
CA VAL A 429 24.05 -18.01 -4.43
C VAL A 429 24.90 -16.96 -3.71
N MET A 430 25.42 -17.24 -2.52
CA MET A 430 26.31 -16.32 -1.80
C MET A 430 27.63 -16.10 -2.56
N GLN A 431 28.24 -17.17 -3.10
CA GLN A 431 29.46 -17.07 -3.92
C GLN A 431 29.22 -16.23 -5.18
N PHE A 432 28.08 -16.42 -5.84
CA PHE A 432 27.67 -15.61 -6.98
C PHE A 432 27.58 -14.13 -6.60
N GLY A 433 26.90 -13.82 -5.50
CA GLY A 433 26.77 -12.44 -5.01
C GLY A 433 28.12 -11.79 -4.68
N GLN A 434 29.05 -12.54 -4.07
CA GLN A 434 30.39 -12.04 -3.76
C GLN A 434 31.22 -11.80 -5.03
N LEU A 435 31.13 -12.69 -6.01
CA LEU A 435 31.77 -12.52 -7.30
C LEU A 435 31.20 -11.31 -8.03
N LEU A 436 29.88 -11.13 -7.99
CA LEU A 436 29.21 -9.97 -8.55
C LEU A 436 29.69 -8.67 -7.89
N ALA A 437 29.72 -8.61 -6.56
CA ALA A 437 30.26 -7.44 -5.84
C ALA A 437 31.70 -7.13 -6.28
N THR A 438 32.53 -8.16 -6.45
CA THR A 438 33.91 -8.01 -6.93
C THR A 438 33.95 -7.40 -8.34
N VAL A 439 33.17 -7.93 -9.27
CA VAL A 439 33.08 -7.42 -10.66
C VAL A 439 32.58 -5.97 -10.66
N LEU A 440 31.56 -5.65 -9.87
CA LEU A 440 31.02 -4.30 -9.73
C LEU A 440 32.07 -3.31 -9.20
N GLY A 441 32.85 -3.70 -8.19
CA GLY A 441 33.96 -2.90 -7.67
C GLY A 441 35.01 -2.59 -8.74
N LEU A 442 35.35 -3.58 -9.58
CA LEU A 442 36.31 -3.42 -10.67
C LEU A 442 35.83 -2.48 -11.78
N VAL A 443 34.52 -2.39 -12.02
CA VAL A 443 33.93 -1.49 -13.03
C VAL A 443 33.54 -0.11 -12.49
N GLY A 444 33.95 0.21 -11.27
CA GLY A 444 33.73 1.52 -10.64
C GLY A 444 32.40 1.68 -9.92
N GLN A 445 31.62 0.61 -9.74
CA GLN A 445 30.36 0.59 -8.99
C GLN A 445 30.60 0.25 -7.51
N GLN A 446 31.43 1.05 -6.85
CA GLN A 446 31.90 0.79 -5.48
C GLN A 446 30.75 0.73 -4.47
N GLN A 447 29.74 1.61 -4.59
CA GLN A 447 28.60 1.63 -3.67
C GLN A 447 27.76 0.35 -3.77
N LEU A 448 27.36 -0.03 -4.98
CA LEU A 448 26.57 -1.23 -5.20
C LEU A 448 27.34 -2.51 -4.83
N ALA A 449 28.64 -2.55 -5.10
CA ALA A 449 29.51 -3.64 -4.64
C ALA A 449 29.52 -3.75 -3.11
N ALA A 450 29.62 -2.61 -2.42
CA ALA A 450 29.54 -2.56 -0.97
C ALA A 450 28.16 -2.99 -0.47
N ASP A 451 27.07 -2.53 -1.09
CA ASP A 451 25.70 -2.88 -0.71
C ASP A 451 25.45 -4.40 -0.82
N ILE A 452 25.89 -5.04 -1.90
CA ILE A 452 25.79 -6.50 -2.06
C ILE A 452 26.66 -7.24 -1.03
N THR A 453 27.90 -6.79 -0.83
CA THR A 453 28.80 -7.40 0.17
C THR A 453 28.22 -7.27 1.57
N ASN A 454 27.68 -6.10 1.92
CA ASN A 454 27.03 -5.82 3.19
C ASN A 454 25.77 -6.68 3.35
N PHE A 455 24.97 -6.85 2.30
CA PHE A 455 23.79 -7.71 2.33
C PHE A 455 24.18 -9.17 2.62
N ILE A 456 25.16 -9.72 1.88
CA ILE A 456 25.60 -11.11 2.06
C ILE A 456 26.18 -11.31 3.47
N THR A 457 27.01 -10.38 3.92
CA THR A 457 27.66 -10.46 5.22
C THR A 457 26.65 -10.32 6.37
N SER A 458 25.67 -9.43 6.24
CA SER A 458 24.70 -9.15 7.31
C SER A 458 23.55 -10.16 7.35
N TYR A 459 23.10 -10.61 6.18
CA TYR A 459 21.87 -11.39 6.05
C TYR A 459 22.05 -12.80 5.48
N GLY A 460 23.23 -13.15 4.96
CA GLY A 460 23.47 -14.45 4.32
C GLY A 460 23.16 -15.64 5.21
N GLN A 461 23.42 -15.53 6.51
CA GLN A 461 23.09 -16.53 7.52
C GLN A 461 21.58 -16.69 7.79
N HIS A 462 20.77 -15.73 7.38
CA HIS A 462 19.31 -15.73 7.56
C HIS A 462 18.55 -16.21 6.31
N LEU A 463 19.22 -16.49 5.18
CA LEU A 463 18.64 -16.88 3.89
C LEU A 463 18.05 -18.31 3.83
N SER A 464 17.42 -18.77 4.90
CA SER A 464 16.58 -19.98 4.93
C SER A 464 15.19 -19.70 4.36
N ARG A 465 14.37 -20.75 4.13
CA ARG A 465 12.98 -20.57 3.68
C ARG A 465 12.17 -19.69 4.64
N GLN A 466 12.31 -19.93 5.94
CA GLN A 466 11.61 -19.14 6.96
C GLN A 466 12.13 -17.70 7.01
N GLY A 467 13.44 -17.50 6.80
CA GLY A 467 14.02 -16.16 6.77
C GLY A 467 13.57 -15.34 5.56
N LEU A 468 13.36 -15.97 4.40
CA LEU A 468 12.78 -15.30 3.23
C LEU A 468 11.32 -14.90 3.44
N ILE A 469 10.54 -15.75 4.12
CA ILE A 469 9.17 -15.41 4.54
C ILE A 469 9.21 -14.20 5.49
N ASP A 470 10.07 -14.22 6.52
CA ASP A 470 10.20 -13.09 7.45
C ASP A 470 10.64 -11.81 6.74
N PHE A 471 11.59 -11.90 5.79
CA PHE A 471 12.00 -10.79 4.94
C PHE A 471 10.83 -10.24 4.12
N SER A 472 10.04 -11.11 3.47
CA SER A 472 8.82 -10.72 2.73
C SER A 472 7.90 -9.88 3.60
N ASP A 473 7.68 -10.33 4.83
CA ASP A 473 6.79 -9.66 5.76
C ASP A 473 7.35 -8.30 6.22
N THR A 474 8.65 -8.20 6.52
CA THR A 474 9.25 -6.92 6.96
C THR A 474 9.26 -5.86 5.86
N VAL A 475 9.46 -6.26 4.60
CA VAL A 475 9.52 -5.34 3.45
C VAL A 475 8.15 -5.07 2.80
N ARG A 476 7.09 -5.75 3.24
CA ARG A 476 5.74 -5.55 2.71
C ARG A 476 5.18 -4.18 3.05
N SER A 477 4.65 -3.49 2.04
CA SER A 477 3.83 -2.29 2.25
C SER A 477 2.45 -2.67 2.76
N HIS A 478 2.23 -2.63 4.07
CA HIS A 478 0.94 -2.99 4.69
C HIS A 478 -0.19 -2.03 4.27
N LEU A 479 0.08 -0.73 4.13
CA LEU A 479 -0.89 0.22 3.59
C LEU A 479 -1.29 -0.15 2.15
N GLY A 480 -0.32 -0.32 1.25
CA GLY A 480 -0.59 -0.66 -0.16
C GLY A 480 -1.29 -2.01 -0.31
N THR A 481 -0.96 -2.94 0.57
CA THR A 481 -1.55 -4.28 0.68
C THR A 481 -3.04 -4.18 0.98
N ASN A 482 -3.41 -3.51 2.08
CA ASN A 482 -4.80 -3.33 2.47
C ASN A 482 -5.61 -2.51 1.46
N LEU A 483 -5.03 -1.44 0.90
CA LEU A 483 -5.68 -0.61 -0.12
C LEU A 483 -5.88 -1.33 -1.46
N THR A 484 -5.22 -2.47 -1.68
CA THR A 484 -5.45 -3.35 -2.82
C THR A 484 -6.49 -4.42 -2.46
N TYR A 485 -6.40 -4.96 -1.25
CA TYR A 485 -7.26 -6.04 -0.78
C TYR A 485 -8.73 -5.64 -0.59
N MET A 486 -9.00 -4.43 -0.08
CA MET A 486 -10.37 -3.95 0.09
C MET A 486 -11.13 -3.78 -1.24
N PRO A 487 -10.58 -3.11 -2.27
CA PRO A 487 -11.19 -3.10 -3.61
C PRO A 487 -11.40 -4.49 -4.21
N LEU A 488 -10.50 -5.45 -3.95
CA LEU A 488 -10.65 -6.83 -4.43
C LEU A 488 -11.91 -7.49 -3.85
N GLY A 489 -12.16 -7.32 -2.54
CA GLY A 489 -13.40 -7.79 -1.91
C GLY A 489 -14.65 -7.12 -2.50
N GLN A 490 -14.60 -5.81 -2.75
CA GLN A 490 -15.71 -5.08 -3.38
C GLN A 490 -15.96 -5.54 -4.82
N LEU A 491 -14.90 -5.77 -5.60
CA LEU A 491 -14.99 -6.33 -6.95
C LEU A 491 -15.65 -7.70 -6.94
N TYR A 492 -15.28 -8.58 -6.00
CA TYR A 492 -15.94 -9.88 -5.84
C TYR A 492 -17.45 -9.75 -5.58
N ALA A 493 -17.83 -8.83 -4.68
CA ALA A 493 -19.23 -8.59 -4.33
C ALA A 493 -20.05 -8.11 -5.54
N MET A 494 -19.47 -7.24 -6.37
CA MET A 494 -20.13 -6.64 -7.55
C MET A 494 -20.08 -7.51 -8.80
N GLU A 495 -19.12 -8.45 -8.91
CA GLU A 495 -18.93 -9.22 -10.14
C GLU A 495 -20.02 -10.29 -10.33
N THR A 496 -20.54 -10.35 -11.56
CA THR A 496 -21.61 -11.25 -11.98
C THR A 496 -21.11 -12.33 -12.94
N ASN A 497 -20.00 -12.09 -13.65
CA ASN A 497 -19.35 -13.09 -14.49
C ASN A 497 -18.70 -14.18 -13.61
N PRO A 498 -19.13 -15.44 -13.70
CA PRO A 498 -18.67 -16.50 -12.80
C PRO A 498 -17.16 -16.78 -12.93
N THR A 499 -16.59 -16.63 -14.13
CA THR A 499 -15.15 -16.86 -14.36
C THR A 499 -14.31 -15.78 -13.70
N VAL A 500 -14.71 -14.51 -13.85
CA VAL A 500 -14.01 -13.36 -13.23
C VAL A 500 -14.19 -13.38 -11.72
N LYS A 501 -15.40 -13.71 -11.23
CA LYS A 501 -15.67 -13.86 -9.80
C LYS A 501 -14.82 -14.96 -9.17
N ALA A 502 -14.68 -16.11 -9.84
CA ALA A 502 -13.80 -17.18 -9.38
C ALA A 502 -12.32 -16.77 -9.35
N LEU A 503 -11.86 -15.96 -10.31
CA LEU A 503 -10.52 -15.36 -10.27
C LEU A 503 -10.35 -14.49 -9.00
N TYR A 504 -11.28 -13.57 -8.73
CA TYR A 504 -11.21 -12.72 -7.55
C TYR A 504 -11.21 -13.53 -6.24
N GLY A 505 -12.05 -14.57 -6.13
CA GLY A 505 -12.07 -15.44 -4.96
C GLY A 505 -10.73 -16.13 -4.71
N ARG A 506 -10.09 -16.69 -5.76
CA ARG A 506 -8.75 -17.29 -5.63
C ARG A 506 -7.69 -16.27 -5.25
N LEU A 507 -7.77 -15.04 -5.76
CA LEU A 507 -6.86 -13.96 -5.37
C LEU A 507 -7.07 -13.57 -3.90
N ILE A 508 -8.31 -13.51 -3.42
CA ILE A 508 -8.64 -13.24 -2.01
C ILE A 508 -8.00 -14.28 -1.09
N ASP A 509 -8.11 -15.57 -1.44
CA ASP A 509 -7.51 -16.72 -0.74
C ASP A 509 -5.98 -16.64 -0.70
N ARG A 510 -5.36 -16.53 -1.89
CA ARG A 510 -3.89 -16.48 -2.03
C ARG A 510 -3.29 -15.32 -1.26
N TYR A 511 -3.93 -14.16 -1.34
CA TYR A 511 -3.48 -12.95 -0.68
C TYR A 511 -3.64 -13.04 0.85
N HIS A 512 -4.77 -13.58 1.34
CA HIS A 512 -5.00 -13.82 2.77
C HIS A 512 -3.96 -14.77 3.36
N GLY A 513 -3.62 -15.84 2.64
CA GLY A 513 -2.61 -16.82 3.07
C GLY A 513 -1.28 -16.18 3.47
N TYR A 514 -0.92 -15.06 2.86
CA TYR A 514 0.31 -14.33 3.19
C TYR A 514 0.21 -13.36 4.37
N ILE A 515 -0.99 -12.98 4.79
CA ILE A 515 -1.21 -11.99 5.87
C ILE A 515 -2.09 -12.52 7.00
N ALA A 516 -2.45 -13.80 6.99
CA ALA A 516 -3.31 -14.42 7.99
C ALA A 516 -2.75 -14.27 9.43
N GLY A 517 -1.42 -14.25 9.57
CA GLY A 517 -0.72 -14.04 10.84
C GLY A 517 -0.77 -12.60 11.37
N ASP A 518 -1.19 -11.61 10.59
CA ASP A 518 -1.19 -10.20 11.01
C ASP A 518 -2.32 -9.83 11.98
N HIS A 519 -3.30 -10.75 12.15
CA HIS A 519 -4.53 -10.54 12.92
C HIS A 519 -5.28 -9.28 12.45
N ASN A 520 -5.24 -9.04 11.13
CA ASN A 520 -5.85 -7.86 10.52
C ASN A 520 -7.35 -8.08 10.35
N ALA A 521 -8.15 -7.34 11.13
CA ALA A 521 -9.60 -7.52 11.14
C ALA A 521 -10.23 -7.32 9.76
N VAL A 522 -9.79 -6.29 9.00
CA VAL A 522 -10.34 -6.01 7.67
C VAL A 522 -10.02 -7.15 6.70
N ALA A 523 -8.79 -7.65 6.71
CA ALA A 523 -8.39 -8.74 5.83
C ALA A 523 -9.18 -10.03 6.14
N ASN A 524 -9.31 -10.37 7.42
CA ASN A 524 -10.06 -11.54 7.86
C ASN A 524 -11.56 -11.44 7.53
N LEU A 525 -12.15 -10.24 7.59
CA LEU A 525 -13.54 -10.01 7.20
C LEU A 525 -13.77 -10.19 5.70
N VAL A 526 -12.86 -9.67 4.86
CA VAL A 526 -12.93 -9.86 3.39
C VAL A 526 -12.77 -11.34 3.05
N HIS A 527 -11.83 -12.03 3.68
CA HIS A 527 -11.61 -13.46 3.45
C HIS A 527 -12.79 -14.32 3.92
N TYR A 528 -13.33 -14.05 5.11
CA TYR A 528 -14.52 -14.74 5.60
C TYR A 528 -15.72 -14.62 4.65
N ALA A 529 -15.92 -13.43 4.08
CA ALA A 529 -17.07 -13.15 3.23
C ALA A 529 -16.94 -13.72 1.81
N TYR A 530 -15.73 -13.71 1.25
CA TYR A 530 -15.51 -13.88 -0.19
C TYR A 530 -14.42 -14.89 -0.55
N GLY A 531 -13.69 -15.40 0.44
CA GLY A 531 -12.72 -16.46 0.29
C GLY A 531 -13.40 -17.79 -0.06
N PRO A 532 -12.86 -18.57 -1.01
CA PRO A 532 -13.38 -19.87 -1.36
C PRO A 532 -13.17 -20.92 -0.26
N GLN A 533 -12.20 -20.71 0.65
CA GLN A 533 -11.90 -21.60 1.76
C GLN A 533 -11.99 -20.82 3.09
N PRO A 534 -12.92 -21.15 3.99
CA PRO A 534 -12.99 -20.48 5.29
C PRO A 534 -11.73 -20.72 6.13
N ASN A 535 -11.12 -19.68 6.69
CA ASN A 535 -10.04 -19.84 7.67
C ASN A 535 -10.66 -19.86 9.08
N PRO A 536 -10.40 -20.88 9.91
CA PRO A 536 -10.98 -20.98 11.26
C PRO A 536 -10.61 -19.79 12.16
N ASN A 537 -9.55 -19.05 11.85
CA ASN A 537 -9.10 -17.89 12.61
C ASN A 537 -9.69 -16.56 12.14
N ASP A 538 -10.41 -16.51 11.01
CA ASP A 538 -10.96 -15.25 10.50
C ASP A 538 -11.84 -14.56 11.55
N ARG A 539 -12.82 -15.31 12.07
CA ARG A 539 -13.75 -14.78 13.08
C ARG A 539 -13.09 -14.54 14.44
N PRO A 540 -12.35 -15.50 15.05
CA PRO A 540 -11.69 -15.28 16.33
C PRO A 540 -10.77 -14.05 16.35
N HIS A 541 -9.94 -13.86 15.33
CA HIS A 541 -9.01 -12.72 15.27
C HIS A 541 -9.74 -11.38 15.10
N VAL A 542 -10.85 -11.34 14.35
CA VAL A 542 -11.70 -10.14 14.26
C VAL A 542 -12.29 -9.78 15.62
N VAL A 543 -12.87 -10.76 16.33
CA VAL A 543 -13.48 -10.53 17.64
C VAL A 543 -12.42 -10.07 18.65
N GLU A 544 -11.24 -10.72 18.67
CA GLU A 544 -10.13 -10.32 19.52
C GLU A 544 -9.71 -8.87 19.24
N ALA A 545 -9.50 -8.51 17.97
CA ALA A 545 -9.13 -7.17 17.57
C ALA A 545 -10.15 -6.11 18.03
N LEU A 546 -11.45 -6.38 17.89
CA LEU A 546 -12.51 -5.45 18.32
C LEU A 546 -12.58 -5.34 19.86
N GLN A 547 -12.44 -6.45 20.58
CA GLN A 547 -12.41 -6.46 22.04
C GLN A 547 -11.24 -5.64 22.57
N ARG A 548 -10.05 -5.86 22.02
CA ARG A 548 -8.79 -5.21 22.42
C ARG A 548 -8.63 -3.79 21.87
N TYR A 549 -9.47 -3.33 20.96
CA TYR A 549 -9.33 -1.98 20.42
C TYR A 549 -9.38 -0.93 21.54
N PRO A 550 -8.37 -0.05 21.66
CA PRO A 550 -8.26 0.89 22.78
C PRO A 550 -9.37 1.95 22.72
N VAL A 551 -9.95 2.28 23.87
CA VAL A 551 -10.96 3.37 23.99
C VAL A 551 -10.30 4.75 23.98
N ASP A 552 -9.09 4.85 24.56
CA ASP A 552 -8.29 6.07 24.50
C ASP A 552 -7.49 6.14 23.19
N LEU A 553 -7.93 7.05 22.31
CA LEU A 553 -7.34 7.34 21.01
C LEU A 553 -6.42 8.57 21.02
N SER A 554 -5.93 8.96 22.20
CA SER A 554 -4.84 9.92 22.33
C SER A 554 -3.57 9.34 21.72
N MET A 555 -2.93 10.09 20.83
CA MET A 555 -1.65 9.71 20.24
C MET A 555 -0.61 9.56 21.35
N ARG A 556 -0.04 8.36 21.42
CA ARG A 556 0.98 7.98 22.38
C ARG A 556 2.11 7.26 21.66
N GLU A 557 3.31 7.45 22.18
CA GLU A 557 4.44 6.62 21.79
C GLU A 557 4.30 5.26 22.47
N VAL A 558 4.58 4.21 21.71
CA VAL A 558 4.66 2.83 22.21
C VAL A 558 6.02 2.29 21.83
N ASP A 559 6.75 1.78 22.82
CA ASP A 559 8.09 1.21 22.67
C ASP A 559 8.20 -0.15 23.38
N HIS A 560 8.27 -1.21 22.59
CA HIS A 560 8.40 -2.59 23.04
C HIS A 560 9.86 -3.06 23.17
N SER A 561 10.86 -2.19 22.99
CA SER A 561 12.27 -2.62 22.92
C SER A 561 12.77 -3.35 24.16
N ASN A 562 12.10 -3.16 25.30
CA ASN A 562 12.46 -3.77 26.58
C ASN A 562 11.52 -4.93 26.97
N ASP A 563 10.62 -5.35 26.09
CA ASP A 563 9.66 -6.41 26.38
C ASP A 563 10.39 -7.75 26.63
N PRO A 564 10.10 -8.45 27.74
CA PRO A 564 10.71 -9.75 28.02
C PRO A 564 10.43 -10.76 26.90
N GLY A 565 11.49 -11.33 26.34
CA GLY A 565 11.38 -12.33 25.28
C GLY A 565 11.15 -11.78 23.87
N LEU A 566 11.21 -10.46 23.67
CA LEU A 566 11.22 -9.88 22.34
C LEU A 566 12.43 -10.38 21.55
N VAL A 567 12.17 -11.08 20.45
CA VAL A 567 13.18 -11.40 19.44
C VAL A 567 13.01 -10.40 18.31
N VAL A 568 14.07 -9.66 18.00
CA VAL A 568 14.08 -8.64 16.95
C VAL A 568 14.38 -9.31 15.61
N SER A 569 13.60 -8.99 14.58
CA SER A 569 13.88 -9.47 13.22
C SER A 569 15.23 -8.91 12.76
N PRO A 570 16.10 -9.76 12.19
CA PRO A 570 17.37 -9.29 11.64
C PRO A 570 17.15 -8.48 10.37
N TRP A 571 15.99 -8.61 9.70
CA TRP A 571 15.73 -8.00 8.41
C TRP A 571 15.36 -6.53 8.53
N PRO A 572 15.70 -5.72 7.51
CA PRO A 572 15.23 -4.35 7.43
C PRO A 572 13.75 -4.33 7.06
N ASP A 573 13.09 -3.24 7.43
CA ASP A 573 11.79 -2.92 6.87
C ASP A 573 11.90 -2.33 5.45
N ARG A 574 10.75 -2.10 4.81
CA ARG A 574 10.64 -1.49 3.47
C ARG A 574 11.32 -0.12 3.29
N PHE A 575 11.74 0.52 4.38
CA PHE A 575 12.44 1.81 4.36
C PHE A 575 13.93 1.66 4.67
N GLY A 576 14.43 0.44 4.82
CA GLY A 576 15.82 0.14 5.15
C GLY A 576 16.16 0.10 6.63
N ARG A 577 15.17 0.27 7.51
CA ARG A 577 15.42 0.36 8.95
C ARG A 577 15.51 -1.03 9.56
N VAL A 578 16.63 -1.33 10.19
CA VAL A 578 16.87 -2.58 10.92
C VAL A 578 16.49 -2.40 12.40
N GLY A 579 16.09 -3.49 13.05
CA GLY A 579 15.83 -3.49 14.49
C GLY A 579 14.49 -2.88 14.90
N ASN A 580 13.58 -2.64 13.95
CA ASN A 580 12.29 -2.01 14.20
C ASN A 580 11.09 -2.97 14.15
N ARG A 581 11.32 -4.26 13.81
CA ARG A 581 10.30 -5.32 13.79
C ARG A 581 10.64 -6.44 14.76
N ALA A 582 9.63 -6.98 15.44
CA ALA A 582 9.71 -8.26 16.13
C ALA A 582 9.76 -9.40 15.11
N LEU A 583 10.47 -10.50 15.40
CA LEU A 583 10.52 -11.71 14.58
C LEU A 583 9.22 -12.50 14.70
N VAL A 584 8.76 -13.13 13.61
CA VAL A 584 7.63 -14.07 13.64
C VAL A 584 7.90 -15.20 14.65
N PRO A 585 6.88 -15.66 15.43
CA PRO A 585 5.46 -15.32 15.35
C PRO A 585 5.01 -14.21 16.32
N HIS A 586 5.91 -13.30 16.73
CA HIS A 586 5.54 -12.24 17.68
C HIS A 586 4.81 -11.09 16.97
N TYR A 587 3.52 -10.90 17.31
CA TYR A 587 2.69 -9.79 16.83
C TYR A 587 2.18 -8.99 18.02
N PHE A 588 2.36 -7.66 18.00
CA PHE A 588 1.81 -6.80 19.04
C PHE A 588 0.31 -6.68 18.81
N PRO A 589 -0.56 -6.96 19.76
CA PRO A 589 -1.99 -6.79 19.57
C PRO A 589 -2.41 -5.32 19.51
N ILE A 590 -3.63 -5.02 19.07
CA ILE A 590 -4.05 -3.65 18.70
C ILE A 590 -4.00 -2.64 19.86
N ASP A 591 -4.25 -3.06 21.10
CA ASP A 591 -4.12 -2.27 22.33
C ASP A 591 -2.67 -1.90 22.65
N GLN A 592 -1.74 -2.71 22.17
CA GLN A 592 -0.29 -2.53 22.31
C GLN A 592 0.31 -1.81 21.10
N ARG A 593 -0.50 -1.17 20.24
CA ARG A 593 0.00 -0.34 19.15
C ARG A 593 -0.37 1.11 19.39
N ALA A 594 0.40 2.04 18.82
CA ALA A 594 -0.01 3.43 18.80
C ALA A 594 -1.36 3.59 18.06
N PRO A 595 -2.29 4.42 18.57
CA PRO A 595 -3.55 4.70 17.88
C PRO A 595 -3.33 5.27 16.48
N ASP A 596 -4.18 4.87 15.55
CA ASP A 596 -4.14 5.29 14.15
C ASP A 596 -5.55 5.26 13.56
N VAL A 597 -5.86 6.19 12.65
CA VAL A 597 -7.18 6.25 11.98
C VAL A 597 -7.47 4.97 11.20
N PHE A 598 -6.41 4.29 10.74
CA PHE A 598 -6.50 2.99 10.11
C PHE A 598 -5.30 2.14 10.56
N PRO A 599 -5.39 1.49 11.73
CA PRO A 599 -4.24 0.83 12.35
C PRO A 599 -3.70 -0.35 11.53
N TRP A 600 -4.49 -0.85 10.59
CA TRP A 600 -4.11 -1.88 9.64
C TRP A 600 -3.09 -1.39 8.59
N ARG A 601 -2.82 -0.08 8.48
CA ARG A 601 -1.72 0.45 7.64
C ARG A 601 -0.34 0.20 8.24
N GLY A 602 -0.27 0.05 9.56
CA GLY A 602 0.95 -0.23 10.29
C GLY A 602 1.25 -1.73 10.30
N HIS A 603 2.53 -2.09 10.28
CA HIS A 603 2.91 -3.49 10.42
C HIS A 603 2.69 -3.93 11.87
N PRO A 604 1.96 -5.03 12.13
CA PRO A 604 1.64 -5.52 13.48
C PRO A 604 2.86 -5.90 14.35
N ARG A 605 4.05 -6.02 13.77
CA ARG A 605 5.30 -6.36 14.46
C ARG A 605 6.17 -5.15 14.77
N GLN A 606 5.66 -3.93 14.59
CA GLN A 606 6.42 -2.71 14.84
C GLN A 606 6.81 -2.54 16.32
N ILE A 607 8.10 -2.52 16.62
CA ILE A 607 8.61 -2.40 18.00
C ILE A 607 8.35 -1.00 18.56
N LYS A 608 8.60 0.05 17.76
CA LYS A 608 8.37 1.45 18.14
C LYS A 608 7.37 2.11 17.21
N SER A 609 6.28 2.64 17.76
CA SER A 609 5.22 3.30 16.97
C SER A 609 4.66 4.53 17.69
N GLY A 610 4.03 5.41 16.92
CA GLY A 610 3.41 6.63 17.44
C GLY A 610 4.40 7.73 17.82
N THR A 611 3.89 8.73 18.52
CA THR A 611 4.63 9.87 19.07
C THR A 611 3.99 10.30 20.38
N ASN A 612 4.74 11.00 21.25
CA ASN A 612 4.17 11.53 22.48
C ASN A 612 3.43 12.86 22.25
N ARG A 613 2.20 12.77 21.72
CA ARG A 613 1.31 13.91 21.44
C ARG A 613 -0.08 13.65 22.03
N PRO A 614 -0.24 13.62 23.36
CA PRO A 614 -1.51 13.25 23.99
C PRO A 614 -2.65 14.23 23.68
N ASP A 615 -2.33 15.44 23.21
CA ASP A 615 -3.27 16.42 22.67
C ASP A 615 -3.86 15.99 21.32
N LEU A 616 -3.11 15.25 20.49
CA LEU A 616 -3.58 14.72 19.22
C LEU A 616 -4.51 13.52 19.46
N LYS A 617 -5.79 13.66 19.09
CA LYS A 617 -6.81 12.61 19.14
C LYS A 617 -7.05 12.05 17.75
N VAL A 618 -7.00 10.74 17.65
CA VAL A 618 -7.18 9.99 16.40
C VAL A 618 -8.65 9.67 16.16
N ALA A 619 -9.11 9.79 14.92
CA ALA A 619 -10.47 9.43 14.57
C ALA A 619 -10.74 7.92 14.78
N PRO A 620 -11.89 7.52 15.37
CA PRO A 620 -12.18 6.11 15.72
C PRO A 620 -12.56 5.21 14.53
N LEU A 621 -12.20 5.60 13.30
CA LEU A 621 -12.54 4.87 12.09
C LEU A 621 -11.96 3.45 12.04
N GLY A 622 -10.77 3.26 12.61
CA GLY A 622 -10.11 1.95 12.70
C GLY A 622 -10.91 0.90 13.48
N TYR A 623 -11.84 1.33 14.34
CA TYR A 623 -12.82 0.46 14.99
C TYR A 623 -14.15 0.42 14.22
N LEU A 624 -14.72 1.59 13.91
CA LEU A 624 -16.05 1.69 13.30
C LEU A 624 -16.13 0.92 11.98
N PHE A 625 -15.09 0.99 11.15
CA PHE A 625 -15.06 0.31 9.86
C PHE A 625 -15.14 -1.22 9.98
N PRO A 626 -14.19 -1.92 10.63
CA PRO A 626 -14.29 -3.38 10.77
C PRO A 626 -15.47 -3.82 11.66
N TYR A 627 -15.90 -3.03 12.65
CA TYR A 627 -17.07 -3.36 13.46
C TYR A 627 -18.34 -3.44 12.63
N TRP A 628 -18.65 -2.38 11.86
CA TRP A 628 -19.88 -2.36 11.04
C TRP A 628 -19.82 -3.35 9.89
N MET A 629 -18.63 -3.58 9.31
CA MET A 629 -18.44 -4.67 8.35
C MET A 629 -18.73 -6.04 8.97
N ALA A 630 -18.26 -6.31 10.19
CA ALA A 630 -18.54 -7.57 10.88
C ALA A 630 -20.03 -7.75 11.21
N ARG A 631 -20.74 -6.66 11.56
CA ARG A 631 -22.20 -6.65 11.78
C ARG A 631 -22.98 -6.91 10.49
N ASP A 632 -22.59 -6.26 9.39
CA ASP A 632 -23.21 -6.42 8.06
C ASP A 632 -23.04 -7.85 7.53
N LEU A 633 -21.87 -8.46 7.74
CA LEU A 633 -21.59 -9.85 7.39
C LEU A 633 -22.20 -10.89 8.35
N GLY A 634 -22.85 -10.46 9.43
CA GLY A 634 -23.43 -11.36 10.43
C GLY A 634 -22.42 -12.14 11.26
N ILE A 635 -21.15 -11.71 11.30
CA ILE A 635 -20.08 -12.35 12.08
C ILE A 635 -20.26 -12.07 13.58
N ILE A 636 -20.78 -10.89 13.90
CA ILE A 636 -21.15 -10.48 15.26
C ILE A 636 -22.59 -9.95 15.32
N GLY A 637 -23.25 -10.19 16.44
CA GLY A 637 -24.56 -9.71 16.85
C GLY A 637 -24.49 -8.37 17.61
N PRO A 638 -25.66 -7.76 17.91
CA PRO A 638 -25.72 -6.58 18.79
C PRO A 638 -25.42 -6.92 20.26
N ALA A 639 -25.46 -8.20 20.64
CA ALA A 639 -25.22 -8.69 22.01
C ALA A 639 -23.76 -9.09 22.28
N ASP A 640 -22.90 -9.06 21.27
CA ASP A 640 -21.48 -9.42 21.37
C ASP A 640 -20.58 -8.34 22.01
#